data_AF-A0A2X2SUE6-F1
#
_entry.id   AF-A0A2X2SUE6-F1
#
_cell.length_a   1.000
_cell.length_b   1.000
_cell.length_c   1.000
_cell.angle_alpha   90.00
_cell.angle_beta   90.00
_cell.angle_gamma   90.00
#
_symmetry.space_group_name_H-M   'P 1'
#
loop_
_entity.id
_entity.type
_entity.pdbx_description
1 polymer ?
#
loop_
_entity_poly.entity_id
_entity_poly.type
_entity_poly.pdbx_seq_one_letter_code
_entity_poly.pdbx_strand_id
1 'polypeptide(L)'
;MYHLLIKRDIKKYMNNKLIAGLGVLTLTACQQNTDDLIIEDFESGTYANWTVEGDAFGATPATGSYTGQQPVTGFEGKHLANSFNNGDDSRGALTSKEFTIERDYINFLIGGGTHADTYIELLVDGKSVLQSRSLYETETLQWLTWDVKPYKNKKAIIRIIDNQRGGWGHILIDQIEQGNKQKSVFMTDYTRTFEAKDKYLLIPVEDQATENKVQLSVDGTLIGEPMTIRIAQNKIDYWVPIAIEAYKGKKVTLTFAVAKTTDMGLAEIKQSAEYNFNYNEKYRPLYHFTPQYGWMNDPNGMVYLDGVFHLFYQYNPYGARWGNMHWGHTVSKDLVNWEYKPYVLVPDKLGAIFSGSAVIDHENTAGFGKGAMVAIFTSAGERQTQSIAYSLDGGKTFTKYEGNPVLTDANIIDFRDPKVFWHAPSKQWVMSLATTQTITFYGSKNLKEWTRLSEFGEGLGGHGGVWECPDLFPLTYEGKTKWVLFVSINPGGPNGGSATQYFIGNFDGKTFTPDTMNYPLWLDYGRDNYAGVTWSNIPATDGRRLFIGWMSNWDYANETPTENFRSAMTVARVLRLVHNGEHLVVASEPVKELESLRREAVLLGDKTRTNTSDAITFENFLPNNQGAYELTFTVTPNETDTFSFALENAKGETIKYLFDGANKTLSVDRSKSSVAFNANFAETLIKAPMVVKKSYTVRLLVDKSSTELFVNNGEVVQTNAVFPTEVYNTLRFNTSKGTLTLNNVTVYKLK
;
A
#
# COMPACT_ATOMS: atom_id res chain seq x y z
N MET A 1 55.83 -16.17 13.54
CA MET A 1 56.68 -17.38 13.54
C MET A 1 55.95 -18.44 12.73
N TYR A 2 56.36 -18.62 11.47
CA TYR A 2 57.38 -19.60 11.05
C TYR A 2 56.79 -21.01 11.08
N HIS A 3 56.38 -21.50 9.90
CA HIS A 3 57.03 -22.62 9.17
C HIS A 3 56.65 -23.99 9.77
N LEU A 4 56.69 -25.16 9.14
CA LEU A 4 57.45 -25.75 8.04
C LEU A 4 56.64 -27.06 7.73
N LEU A 5 56.19 -27.36 6.50
CA LEU A 5 56.92 -28.06 5.41
C LEU A 5 56.73 -29.61 5.45
N ILE A 6 56.33 -30.22 4.30
CA ILE A 6 57.06 -31.27 3.54
C ILE A 6 56.17 -32.20 2.66
N LYS A 7 56.38 -32.06 1.33
CA LYS A 7 56.52 -33.04 0.20
C LYS A 7 55.39 -34.05 -0.11
N ARG A 8 55.07 -34.40 -1.37
CA ARG A 8 55.84 -34.95 -2.54
C ARG A 8 54.91 -34.92 -3.78
N ASP A 9 55.28 -35.02 -5.06
CA ASP A 9 56.52 -35.21 -5.84
C ASP A 9 56.20 -34.82 -7.32
N ILE A 10 57.18 -34.33 -8.08
CA ILE A 10 57.08 -33.99 -9.52
C ILE A 10 58.27 -34.58 -10.29
N LYS A 11 57.98 -35.18 -11.47
CA LYS A 11 58.84 -35.50 -12.65
C LYS A 11 59.95 -36.57 -12.44
N LYS A 12 60.31 -37.41 -13.42
CA LYS A 12 60.63 -37.14 -14.84
C LYS A 12 60.98 -38.45 -15.61
N TYR A 13 61.19 -38.31 -16.94
CA TYR A 13 61.90 -39.17 -17.92
C TYR A 13 61.02 -40.14 -18.76
N MET A 14 61.13 -40.27 -20.10
CA MET A 14 62.28 -40.11 -21.01
C MET A 14 61.89 -39.75 -22.48
N ASN A 15 62.83 -39.03 -23.12
CA ASN A 15 63.46 -39.28 -24.45
C ASN A 15 62.74 -39.08 -25.79
N ASN A 16 63.60 -38.74 -26.76
CA ASN A 16 63.38 -38.01 -28.01
C ASN A 16 64.13 -38.74 -29.16
N LYS A 17 63.66 -38.56 -30.42
CA LYS A 17 64.30 -38.82 -31.75
C LYS A 17 64.22 -40.25 -32.33
N LEU A 18 64.06 -40.53 -33.64
CA LEU A 18 63.60 -39.86 -34.89
C LEU A 18 63.73 -40.96 -36.00
N ILE A 19 62.82 -41.18 -36.97
CA ILE A 19 62.93 -40.87 -38.42
C ILE A 19 61.81 -41.59 -39.23
N ALA A 20 61.23 -40.84 -40.19
CA ALA A 20 60.51 -41.17 -41.46
C ALA A 20 59.28 -42.10 -41.43
N GLY A 21 58.15 -41.84 -42.09
CA GLY A 21 57.72 -40.81 -43.05
C GLY A 21 56.67 -41.44 -43.98
N LEU A 22 55.50 -40.81 -44.16
CA LEU A 22 54.68 -40.76 -45.39
C LEU A 22 53.36 -40.03 -45.09
N GLY A 23 52.89 -39.25 -46.05
CA GLY A 23 51.92 -38.16 -45.87
C GLY A 23 50.52 -38.57 -45.42
N VAL A 24 49.89 -37.65 -44.69
CA VAL A 24 48.45 -37.60 -44.50
C VAL A 24 48.01 -36.16 -44.81
N LEU A 25 47.08 -36.05 -45.75
CA LEU A 25 46.37 -34.84 -46.09
C LEU A 25 45.91 -34.11 -44.82
N THR A 26 46.27 -32.84 -44.71
CA THR A 26 45.59 -31.89 -43.83
C THR A 26 44.15 -31.73 -44.33
N LEU A 27 43.22 -32.47 -43.72
CA LEU A 27 41.82 -32.05 -43.64
C LEU A 27 41.80 -30.88 -42.65
N THR A 28 41.79 -29.67 -43.20
CA THR A 28 41.34 -28.47 -42.50
C THR A 28 39.93 -28.75 -42.02
N ALA A 29 39.78 -29.10 -40.74
CA ALA A 29 38.47 -29.11 -40.10
C ALA A 29 37.92 -27.69 -40.21
N CYS A 30 36.74 -27.56 -40.82
CA CYS A 30 35.98 -26.32 -40.91
C CYS A 30 35.96 -25.65 -39.53
N GLN A 31 36.42 -24.40 -39.46
CA GLN A 31 35.89 -23.46 -38.48
C GLN A 31 34.37 -23.47 -38.68
N GLN A 32 33.62 -24.06 -37.74
CA GLN A 32 32.19 -23.78 -37.65
C GLN A 32 32.07 -22.27 -37.48
N ASN A 33 31.43 -21.62 -38.44
CA ASN A 33 31.24 -20.18 -38.44
C ASN A 33 30.41 -19.82 -37.19
N THR A 34 31.06 -19.30 -36.16
CA THR A 34 30.44 -19.01 -34.84
C THR A 34 29.69 -17.69 -34.80
N ASP A 35 29.78 -16.90 -35.87
CA ASP A 35 29.21 -15.56 -35.92
C ASP A 35 27.68 -15.63 -35.98
N ASP A 36 27.06 -14.66 -35.31
CA ASP A 36 25.62 -14.44 -35.32
C ASP A 36 25.20 -14.03 -36.75
N LEU A 37 24.01 -14.47 -37.18
CA LEU A 37 23.48 -14.22 -38.51
C LEU A 37 22.31 -13.23 -38.41
N ILE A 38 22.48 -12.02 -38.96
CA ILE A 38 21.41 -11.02 -39.00
C ILE A 38 20.27 -11.51 -39.90
N ILE A 39 19.07 -11.53 -39.35
CA ILE A 39 17.82 -11.69 -40.11
C ILE A 39 17.37 -10.31 -40.58
N GLU A 40 17.31 -9.34 -39.66
CA GLU A 40 16.96 -7.95 -39.95
C GLU A 40 17.48 -7.04 -38.82
N ASP A 41 18.16 -5.95 -39.19
CA ASP A 41 18.58 -4.87 -38.28
C ASP A 41 17.91 -3.53 -38.64
N PHE A 42 17.06 -3.50 -39.67
CA PHE A 42 16.36 -2.33 -40.20
C PHE A 42 17.26 -1.19 -40.71
N GLU A 43 18.59 -1.35 -40.68
CA GLU A 43 19.56 -0.31 -41.03
C GLU A 43 19.62 0.00 -42.54
N SER A 44 18.96 -0.83 -43.36
CA SER A 44 18.70 -0.49 -44.76
C SER A 44 17.80 0.75 -44.93
N GLY A 45 17.09 1.15 -43.87
CA GLY A 45 16.11 2.24 -43.89
C GLY A 45 14.85 1.92 -44.69
N THR A 46 14.62 0.65 -45.04
CA THR A 46 13.48 0.21 -45.85
C THR A 46 12.95 -1.14 -45.39
N TYR A 47 11.67 -1.42 -45.66
CA TYR A 47 11.06 -2.74 -45.45
C TYR A 47 11.21 -3.67 -46.67
N ALA A 48 12.27 -3.55 -47.49
CA ALA A 48 12.38 -4.28 -48.77
C ALA A 48 12.39 -5.83 -48.65
N ASN A 49 12.68 -6.36 -47.47
CA ASN A 49 12.61 -7.79 -47.15
C ASN A 49 11.35 -8.19 -46.37
N TRP A 50 10.40 -7.28 -46.24
CA TRP A 50 9.17 -7.47 -45.49
C TRP A 50 7.95 -7.11 -46.33
N THR A 51 6.85 -7.80 -46.09
CA THR A 51 5.52 -7.39 -46.55
C THR A 51 4.88 -6.56 -45.45
N VAL A 52 4.54 -5.31 -45.76
CA VAL A 52 3.86 -4.40 -44.83
C VAL A 52 2.37 -4.45 -45.09
N GLU A 53 1.59 -4.69 -44.05
CA GLU A 53 0.12 -4.64 -44.06
C GLU A 53 -0.35 -3.58 -43.08
N GLY A 54 -1.42 -2.86 -43.43
CA GLY A 54 -1.99 -1.81 -42.59
C GLY A 54 -1.13 -0.53 -42.53
N ASP A 55 -1.32 0.26 -41.48
CA ASP A 55 -0.72 1.59 -41.30
C ASP A 55 0.18 1.73 -40.06
N ALA A 56 0.23 0.71 -39.19
CA ALA A 56 0.97 0.79 -37.91
C ALA A 56 2.48 0.99 -38.05
N PHE A 57 3.16 0.40 -39.04
CA PHE A 57 4.63 0.49 -39.16
C PHE A 57 5.11 1.60 -40.09
N GLY A 58 4.19 2.36 -40.71
CA GLY A 58 4.53 3.33 -41.75
C GLY A 58 5.15 2.70 -43.00
N ALA A 59 5.71 3.54 -43.88
CA ALA A 59 6.30 3.09 -45.15
C ALA A 59 7.77 2.66 -45.03
N THR A 60 8.48 3.12 -44.01
CA THR A 60 9.89 2.85 -43.72
C THR A 60 10.09 2.68 -42.22
N PRO A 61 11.12 1.93 -41.78
CA PRO A 61 11.52 1.91 -40.38
C PRO A 61 11.63 3.31 -39.77
N ALA A 62 11.19 3.45 -38.52
CA ALA A 62 11.30 4.69 -37.77
C ALA A 62 12.75 4.95 -37.37
N THR A 63 13.11 6.19 -37.02
CA THR A 63 14.45 6.56 -36.53
C THR A 63 14.47 6.88 -35.03
N GLY A 64 13.46 6.40 -34.31
CA GLY A 64 13.23 6.66 -32.88
C GLY A 64 11.74 6.88 -32.58
N SER A 65 11.45 7.77 -31.64
CA SER A 65 10.07 8.12 -31.23
C SER A 65 9.31 8.89 -32.29
N TYR A 66 8.02 8.60 -32.41
CA TYR A 66 7.06 9.47 -33.10
C TYR A 66 6.58 10.61 -32.21
N THR A 67 5.96 11.63 -32.82
CA THR A 67 5.27 12.71 -32.09
C THR A 67 4.16 12.12 -31.20
N GLY A 68 4.18 12.44 -29.91
CA GLY A 68 3.22 11.93 -28.93
C GLY A 68 3.62 10.61 -28.27
N GLN A 69 4.72 9.99 -28.70
CA GLN A 69 5.31 8.81 -28.07
C GLN A 69 6.32 9.23 -26.99
N GLN A 70 6.51 8.36 -26.00
CA GLN A 70 7.60 8.52 -25.04
C GLN A 70 8.98 8.26 -25.71
N PRO A 71 10.10 8.71 -25.12
CA PRO A 71 11.42 8.51 -25.71
C PRO A 71 11.79 7.03 -25.90
N VAL A 72 12.00 6.64 -27.16
CA VAL A 72 12.39 5.29 -27.57
C VAL A 72 13.90 5.14 -27.46
N THR A 73 14.32 4.09 -26.76
CA THR A 73 15.74 3.84 -26.45
C THR A 73 16.04 2.34 -26.53
N GLY A 74 17.32 1.96 -26.53
CA GLY A 74 17.72 0.55 -26.45
C GLY A 74 17.69 -0.23 -27.77
N PHE A 75 17.27 0.37 -28.89
CA PHE A 75 17.52 -0.15 -30.24
C PHE A 75 18.97 0.13 -30.65
N GLU A 76 19.50 -0.67 -31.58
CA GLU A 76 20.83 -0.53 -32.16
C GLU A 76 20.76 0.24 -33.49
N GLY A 77 21.85 0.90 -33.88
CA GLY A 77 21.88 1.63 -35.15
C GLY A 77 21.01 2.90 -35.15
N LYS A 78 20.29 3.11 -36.26
CA LYS A 78 19.52 4.33 -36.54
C LYS A 78 18.04 4.06 -36.79
N HIS A 79 17.66 2.82 -37.05
CA HIS A 79 16.31 2.47 -37.46
C HIS A 79 15.74 1.35 -36.60
N LEU A 80 14.41 1.28 -36.53
CA LEU A 80 13.69 0.18 -35.90
C LEU A 80 12.30 0.01 -36.53
N ALA A 81 11.69 -1.16 -36.36
CA ALA A 81 10.26 -1.31 -36.57
C ALA A 81 9.52 -0.74 -35.36
N ASN A 82 8.75 0.32 -35.57
CA ASN A 82 7.95 0.98 -34.54
C ASN A 82 6.50 1.07 -35.02
N SER A 83 5.58 0.37 -34.34
CA SER A 83 4.18 0.31 -34.77
C SER A 83 3.32 1.48 -34.26
N PHE A 84 3.91 2.43 -33.52
CA PHE A 84 3.21 3.64 -33.04
C PHE A 84 2.96 4.68 -34.16
N ASN A 85 3.20 4.35 -35.43
CA ASN A 85 2.91 5.29 -36.52
C ASN A 85 1.42 5.65 -36.50
N ASN A 86 1.10 6.95 -36.48
CA ASN A 86 -0.26 7.49 -36.26
C ASN A 86 -0.91 7.18 -34.89
N GLY A 87 -0.14 6.67 -33.91
CA GLY A 87 -0.56 6.42 -32.54
C GLY A 87 -1.02 4.97 -32.26
N ASP A 88 -1.37 4.70 -31.01
CA ASP A 88 -1.72 3.37 -30.48
C ASP A 88 -2.98 2.70 -31.08
N ASP A 89 -3.73 3.40 -31.95
CA ASP A 89 -4.94 2.87 -32.58
C ASP A 89 -4.73 2.36 -34.00
N SER A 90 -3.50 2.47 -34.51
CA SER A 90 -3.09 1.97 -35.83
C SER A 90 -3.03 0.45 -35.88
N ARG A 91 -3.04 -0.12 -37.09
CA ARG A 91 -3.09 -1.56 -37.28
C ARG A 91 -2.14 -2.01 -38.35
N GLY A 92 -1.45 -3.11 -38.12
CA GLY A 92 -0.61 -3.64 -39.18
C GLY A 92 0.18 -4.88 -38.82
N ALA A 93 0.86 -5.36 -39.85
CA ALA A 93 1.79 -6.46 -39.76
C ALA A 93 3.01 -6.22 -40.63
N LEU A 94 4.18 -6.63 -40.14
CA LEU A 94 5.36 -6.86 -40.95
C LEU A 94 5.56 -8.37 -41.07
N THR A 95 5.63 -8.90 -42.28
CA THR A 95 5.93 -10.33 -42.53
C THR A 95 7.24 -10.48 -43.30
N SER A 96 8.23 -11.16 -42.72
CA SER A 96 9.56 -11.29 -43.30
C SER A 96 9.56 -12.18 -44.55
N LYS A 97 10.61 -12.07 -45.38
CA LYS A 97 10.99 -13.15 -46.30
C LYS A 97 11.33 -14.42 -45.52
N GLU A 98 11.18 -15.56 -46.18
CA GLU A 98 11.53 -16.86 -45.61
C GLU A 98 13.05 -16.99 -45.44
N PHE A 99 13.49 -17.50 -44.29
CA PHE A 99 14.89 -17.80 -43.98
C PHE A 99 15.05 -19.23 -43.44
N THR A 100 16.30 -19.72 -43.37
CA THR A 100 16.60 -21.02 -42.75
C THR A 100 17.08 -20.81 -41.32
N ILE A 101 16.59 -21.61 -40.37
CA ILE A 101 17.10 -21.62 -39.00
C ILE A 101 18.42 -22.38 -38.96
N GLU A 102 19.53 -21.67 -38.75
CA GLU A 102 20.89 -22.22 -38.80
C GLU A 102 21.58 -22.25 -37.44
N ARG A 103 21.10 -21.46 -36.47
CA ARG A 103 21.66 -21.39 -35.12
C ARG A 103 20.67 -21.93 -34.08
N ASP A 104 21.14 -22.01 -32.85
CA ASP A 104 20.39 -22.58 -31.74
C ASP A 104 19.34 -21.60 -31.17
N TYR A 105 19.57 -20.30 -31.35
CA TYR A 105 18.70 -19.25 -30.83
C TYR A 105 18.38 -18.20 -31.89
N ILE A 106 17.22 -17.57 -31.76
CA ILE A 106 16.91 -16.29 -32.38
C ILE A 106 16.86 -15.24 -31.26
N ASN A 107 17.68 -14.19 -31.35
CA ASN A 107 17.68 -13.05 -30.45
C ASN A 107 17.07 -11.85 -31.17
N PHE A 108 16.34 -11.02 -30.44
CA PHE A 108 15.78 -9.77 -30.96
C PHE A 108 15.57 -8.76 -29.85
N LEU A 109 15.67 -7.48 -30.19
CA LEU A 109 15.31 -6.37 -29.32
C LEU A 109 13.81 -6.12 -29.44
N ILE A 110 13.15 -5.97 -28.29
CA ILE A 110 11.69 -5.72 -28.23
C ILE A 110 11.33 -4.72 -27.13
N GLY A 111 10.37 -3.87 -27.43
CA GLY A 111 9.68 -2.97 -26.51
C GLY A 111 8.21 -2.78 -26.93
N GLY A 112 7.54 -1.81 -26.32
CA GLY A 112 6.11 -1.51 -26.53
C GLY A 112 5.22 -2.12 -25.45
N GLY A 113 3.96 -2.39 -25.81
CA GLY A 113 2.93 -2.89 -24.91
C GLY A 113 2.99 -4.39 -24.60
N THR A 114 2.18 -4.79 -23.62
CA THR A 114 2.07 -6.19 -23.14
C THR A 114 0.81 -6.91 -23.63
N HIS A 115 0.06 -6.29 -24.55
CA HIS A 115 -1.22 -6.80 -25.02
C HIS A 115 -1.09 -8.09 -25.83
N ALA A 116 -2.13 -8.92 -25.84
CA ALA A 116 -2.09 -10.20 -26.56
C ALA A 116 -2.15 -10.04 -28.08
N ASP A 117 -2.66 -8.90 -28.56
CA ASP A 117 -2.83 -8.57 -29.97
C ASP A 117 -1.64 -7.82 -30.59
N THR A 118 -0.56 -7.63 -29.81
CA THR A 118 0.64 -6.90 -30.20
C THR A 118 1.86 -7.75 -29.86
N TYR A 119 2.44 -8.42 -30.87
CA TYR A 119 3.43 -9.49 -30.68
C TYR A 119 4.33 -9.71 -31.89
N ILE A 120 5.48 -10.35 -31.67
CA ILE A 120 6.31 -10.98 -32.69
C ILE A 120 6.11 -12.50 -32.63
N GLU A 121 6.02 -13.17 -33.78
CA GLU A 121 5.88 -14.62 -33.88
C GLU A 121 6.83 -15.26 -34.91
N LEU A 122 7.24 -16.49 -34.64
CA LEU A 122 7.98 -17.35 -35.56
C LEU A 122 7.03 -18.39 -36.15
N LEU A 123 6.97 -18.45 -37.47
CA LEU A 123 6.22 -19.45 -38.20
C LEU A 123 7.16 -20.49 -38.79
N VAL A 124 6.88 -21.78 -38.55
CA VAL A 124 7.55 -22.92 -39.19
C VAL A 124 6.48 -23.78 -39.83
N ASP A 125 6.67 -24.15 -41.10
CA ASP A 125 5.67 -24.90 -41.89
C ASP A 125 4.27 -24.22 -41.89
N GLY A 126 4.25 -22.88 -41.90
CA GLY A 126 3.04 -22.05 -41.91
C GLY A 126 2.28 -21.95 -40.58
N LYS A 127 2.85 -22.48 -39.49
CA LYS A 127 2.24 -22.45 -38.14
C LYS A 127 3.07 -21.61 -37.19
N SER A 128 2.41 -20.77 -36.39
CA SER A 128 3.04 -20.08 -35.28
C SER A 128 3.55 -21.11 -34.26
N VAL A 129 4.86 -21.14 -34.04
CA VAL A 129 5.52 -22.09 -33.12
C VAL A 129 6.11 -21.42 -31.89
N LEU A 130 6.41 -20.12 -31.97
CA LEU A 130 6.87 -19.29 -30.88
C LEU A 130 6.27 -17.89 -31.06
N GLN A 131 5.89 -17.27 -29.95
CA GLN A 131 5.31 -15.94 -29.92
C GLN A 131 5.85 -15.20 -28.69
N SER A 132 6.09 -13.90 -28.83
CA SER A 132 6.53 -13.04 -27.72
C SER A 132 6.01 -11.64 -27.89
N ARG A 133 5.93 -10.93 -26.78
CA ARG A 133 5.53 -9.53 -26.65
C ARG A 133 6.44 -8.87 -25.63
N SER A 134 6.36 -7.56 -25.48
CA SER A 134 7.11 -6.90 -24.41
C SER A 134 6.71 -7.50 -23.05
N LEU A 135 7.68 -7.69 -22.15
CA LEU A 135 7.43 -8.27 -20.82
C LEU A 135 6.77 -7.27 -19.86
N TYR A 136 6.89 -5.98 -20.17
CA TYR A 136 6.28 -4.85 -19.47
C TYR A 136 6.14 -3.69 -20.47
N GLU A 137 5.23 -2.77 -20.18
CA GLU A 137 5.03 -1.56 -20.99
C GLU A 137 6.29 -0.68 -20.92
N THR A 138 7.02 -0.56 -22.03
CA THR A 138 8.27 0.21 -22.07
C THR A 138 8.65 0.65 -23.49
N GLU A 139 9.19 1.86 -23.63
CA GLU A 139 9.80 2.33 -24.90
C GLU A 139 11.29 1.95 -25.01
N THR A 140 11.85 1.29 -23.98
CA THR A 140 13.23 0.81 -24.01
C THR A 140 13.26 -0.61 -24.52
N LEU A 141 13.83 -0.84 -25.70
CA LEU A 141 13.96 -2.17 -26.25
C LEU A 141 14.97 -3.01 -25.44
N GLN A 142 14.65 -4.28 -25.26
CA GLN A 142 15.47 -5.24 -24.51
C GLN A 142 15.56 -6.57 -25.23
N TRP A 143 16.66 -7.30 -25.02
CA TRP A 143 16.89 -8.59 -25.64
C TRP A 143 15.90 -9.65 -25.12
N LEU A 144 15.11 -10.21 -26.03
CA LEU A 144 14.45 -11.51 -25.87
C LEU A 144 15.10 -12.56 -26.77
N THR A 145 14.90 -13.82 -26.40
CA THR A 145 15.51 -14.97 -27.07
C THR A 145 14.51 -16.10 -27.20
N TRP A 146 14.47 -16.68 -28.39
CA TRP A 146 13.77 -17.93 -28.68
C TRP A 146 14.77 -19.10 -28.79
N ASP A 147 14.51 -20.20 -28.08
CA ASP A 147 15.20 -21.49 -28.33
C ASP A 147 14.58 -22.15 -29.57
N VAL A 148 15.33 -22.15 -30.66
CA VAL A 148 14.90 -22.68 -31.96
C VAL A 148 15.64 -23.97 -32.33
N LYS A 149 16.38 -24.59 -31.39
CA LYS A 149 17.03 -25.89 -31.63
C LYS A 149 16.06 -26.95 -32.17
N PRO A 150 14.80 -27.06 -31.69
CA PRO A 150 13.85 -28.03 -32.25
C PRO A 150 13.53 -27.81 -33.73
N TYR A 151 13.76 -26.60 -34.26
CA TYR A 151 13.44 -26.18 -35.61
C TYR A 151 14.69 -26.01 -36.50
N LYS A 152 15.86 -26.48 -36.06
CA LYS A 152 17.11 -26.33 -36.79
C LYS A 152 17.02 -26.93 -38.20
N ASN A 153 17.55 -26.19 -39.18
CA ASN A 153 17.49 -26.44 -40.62
C ASN A 153 16.09 -26.36 -41.26
N LYS A 154 15.06 -25.95 -40.53
CA LYS A 154 13.73 -25.67 -41.10
C LYS A 154 13.70 -24.27 -41.72
N LYS A 155 12.77 -24.11 -42.67
CA LYS A 155 12.37 -22.80 -43.19
C LYS A 155 11.41 -22.13 -42.21
N ALA A 156 11.60 -20.82 -42.03
CA ALA A 156 10.80 -20.03 -41.10
C ALA A 156 10.51 -18.62 -41.65
N ILE A 157 9.45 -18.02 -41.12
CA ILE A 157 9.03 -16.64 -41.37
C ILE A 157 8.82 -15.98 -40.00
N ILE A 158 9.17 -14.70 -39.88
CA ILE A 158 8.82 -13.90 -38.72
C ILE A 158 7.69 -12.95 -39.09
N ARG A 159 6.72 -12.80 -38.18
CA ARG A 159 5.70 -11.74 -38.26
C ARG A 159 5.77 -10.84 -37.04
N ILE A 160 5.65 -9.54 -37.25
CA ILE A 160 5.49 -8.54 -36.20
C ILE A 160 4.09 -7.96 -36.38
N ILE A 161 3.25 -8.12 -35.37
CA ILE A 161 1.82 -7.83 -35.42
C ILE A 161 1.49 -6.73 -34.42
N ASP A 162 0.69 -5.79 -34.87
CA ASP A 162 0.02 -4.85 -34.01
C ASP A 162 -1.47 -4.73 -34.36
N ASN A 163 -2.30 -5.26 -33.47
CA ASN A 163 -3.74 -5.24 -33.60
C ASN A 163 -4.48 -4.69 -32.36
N GLN A 164 -3.78 -4.06 -31.41
CA GLN A 164 -4.34 -3.57 -30.14
C GLN A 164 -4.77 -2.09 -30.20
N ARG A 165 -5.94 -1.72 -29.60
CA ARG A 165 -6.43 -0.32 -29.54
C ARG A 165 -6.09 0.30 -28.19
N GLY A 166 -5.95 1.62 -28.17
CA GLY A 166 -5.73 2.39 -26.95
C GLY A 166 -4.33 2.22 -26.37
N GLY A 167 -4.06 2.89 -25.25
CA GLY A 167 -2.73 3.07 -24.68
C GLY A 167 -1.83 1.82 -24.70
N TRP A 168 -0.58 2.02 -25.13
CA TRP A 168 0.40 0.94 -25.33
C TRP A 168 0.00 -0.11 -26.38
N GLY A 169 -0.93 0.22 -27.27
CA GLY A 169 -1.29 -0.59 -28.43
C GLY A 169 -0.23 -0.52 -29.53
N HIS A 170 1.05 -0.71 -29.20
CA HIS A 170 2.16 -0.71 -30.15
C HIS A 170 3.30 -1.65 -29.73
N ILE A 171 4.14 -2.04 -30.69
CA ILE A 171 5.35 -2.86 -30.53
C ILE A 171 6.55 -2.19 -31.19
N LEU A 172 7.69 -2.34 -30.54
CA LEU A 172 8.99 -1.92 -31.04
C LEU A 172 9.83 -3.17 -31.27
N ILE A 173 10.44 -3.34 -32.44
CA ILE A 173 11.34 -4.44 -32.74
C ILE A 173 12.58 -3.92 -33.45
N ASP A 174 13.72 -4.47 -33.05
CA ASP A 174 15.00 -4.21 -33.70
C ASP A 174 15.94 -5.43 -33.60
N GLN A 175 17.02 -5.43 -34.39
CA GLN A 175 18.16 -6.34 -34.29
C GLN A 175 17.76 -7.83 -34.13
N ILE A 176 17.06 -8.36 -35.12
CA ILE A 176 16.67 -9.78 -35.20
C ILE A 176 17.83 -10.58 -35.78
N GLU A 177 18.33 -11.55 -35.03
CA GLU A 177 19.51 -12.33 -35.40
C GLU A 177 19.45 -13.77 -34.89
N GLN A 178 20.14 -14.67 -35.58
CA GLN A 178 20.34 -16.04 -35.14
C GLN A 178 21.71 -16.16 -34.48
N GLY A 179 21.78 -16.76 -33.29
CA GLY A 179 23.03 -16.93 -32.56
C GLY A 179 23.15 -18.27 -31.86
N ASN A 180 24.37 -18.64 -31.47
CA ASN A 180 24.61 -19.85 -30.67
C ASN A 180 24.60 -19.57 -29.15
N LYS A 181 24.32 -18.32 -28.77
CA LYS A 181 24.18 -17.89 -27.37
C LYS A 181 22.86 -17.12 -27.21
N GLN A 182 22.23 -17.33 -26.07
CA GLN A 182 21.11 -16.51 -25.62
C GLN A 182 21.62 -15.13 -25.22
N LYS A 183 20.99 -14.07 -25.75
CA LYS A 183 21.25 -12.68 -25.34
C LYS A 183 20.28 -12.20 -24.25
N SER A 184 19.08 -12.78 -24.18
CA SER A 184 18.10 -12.39 -23.17
C SER A 184 18.58 -12.71 -21.75
N VAL A 185 18.52 -11.71 -20.89
CA VAL A 185 18.69 -11.88 -19.45
C VAL A 185 17.40 -12.30 -18.75
N PHE A 186 16.28 -12.32 -19.47
CA PHE A 186 14.97 -12.65 -18.91
C PHE A 186 14.73 -14.15 -18.86
N MET A 187 14.02 -14.55 -17.80
CA MET A 187 13.53 -15.89 -17.56
C MET A 187 12.05 -15.76 -17.22
N THR A 188 11.19 -16.23 -18.11
CA THR A 188 9.74 -16.29 -17.86
C THR A 188 9.39 -17.58 -17.13
N ASP A 189 8.40 -17.52 -16.24
CA ASP A 189 7.98 -18.65 -15.39
C ASP A 189 9.15 -19.32 -14.64
N TYR A 190 10.13 -18.51 -14.21
CA TYR A 190 11.31 -18.99 -13.52
C TYR A 190 10.93 -19.60 -12.18
N THR A 191 11.44 -20.81 -11.88
CA THR A 191 11.08 -21.52 -10.65
C THR A 191 12.23 -21.64 -9.65
N ARG A 192 11.90 -21.53 -8.37
CA ARG A 192 12.78 -21.88 -7.25
C ARG A 192 12.08 -22.87 -6.33
N THR A 193 12.67 -24.05 -6.20
CA THR A 193 12.11 -25.15 -5.41
C THR A 193 12.95 -25.42 -4.17
N PHE A 194 12.28 -25.61 -3.04
CA PHE A 194 12.86 -25.92 -1.75
C PHE A 194 12.12 -27.11 -1.14
N GLU A 195 12.83 -27.98 -0.41
CA GLU A 195 12.18 -28.92 0.50
C GLU A 195 11.88 -28.17 1.81
N ALA A 196 10.62 -28.05 2.20
CA ALA A 196 10.23 -27.28 3.39
C ALA A 196 10.75 -27.96 4.67
N LYS A 197 11.59 -27.25 5.42
CA LYS A 197 12.25 -27.69 6.65
C LYS A 197 11.91 -26.75 7.82
N ASP A 198 11.79 -25.46 7.55
CA ASP A 198 11.53 -24.44 8.57
C ASP A 198 10.11 -23.86 8.48
N LYS A 199 9.88 -22.72 9.15
CA LYS A 199 8.58 -22.06 9.23
C LYS A 199 8.30 -21.12 8.08
N TYR A 200 9.34 -20.45 7.58
CA TYR A 200 9.22 -19.39 6.58
C TYR A 200 10.19 -19.59 5.42
N LEU A 201 9.76 -19.19 4.21
CA LEU A 201 10.65 -18.72 3.17
C LEU A 201 10.76 -17.20 3.30
N LEU A 202 11.99 -16.69 3.44
CA LEU A 202 12.27 -15.27 3.46
C LEU A 202 12.59 -14.80 2.03
N ILE A 203 11.77 -13.88 1.53
CA ILE A 203 11.90 -13.29 0.21
C ILE A 203 12.54 -11.90 0.34
N PRO A 204 13.69 -11.64 -0.30
CA PRO A 204 14.34 -10.33 -0.26
C PRO A 204 13.60 -9.34 -1.17
N VAL A 205 13.30 -8.15 -0.65
CA VAL A 205 12.51 -7.14 -1.34
C VAL A 205 13.30 -5.84 -1.50
N GLU A 206 13.12 -5.19 -2.65
CA GLU A 206 13.59 -3.83 -2.94
C GLU A 206 12.38 -2.95 -3.24
N ASP A 207 12.15 -1.90 -2.44
CA ASP A 207 10.86 -1.17 -2.47
C ASP A 207 10.59 -0.46 -3.80
N GLN A 208 11.66 -0.12 -4.53
CA GLN A 208 11.61 0.57 -5.83
C GLN A 208 11.79 -0.39 -7.02
N ALA A 209 11.95 -1.69 -6.79
CA ALA A 209 12.03 -2.66 -7.88
C ALA A 209 10.67 -2.83 -8.59
N THR A 210 10.71 -3.39 -9.78
CA THR A 210 9.50 -3.70 -10.56
C THR A 210 8.68 -4.80 -9.90
N GLU A 211 7.36 -4.73 -10.07
CA GLU A 211 6.44 -5.77 -9.60
C GLU A 211 6.66 -7.10 -10.32
N ASN A 212 6.49 -8.19 -9.59
CA ASN A 212 6.53 -9.54 -10.14
C ASN A 212 5.37 -10.36 -9.59
N LYS A 213 4.70 -11.13 -10.46
CA LYS A 213 3.71 -12.12 -10.04
C LYS A 213 4.42 -13.40 -9.64
N VAL A 214 4.25 -13.80 -8.39
CA VAL A 214 4.89 -14.96 -7.76
C VAL A 214 3.81 -15.93 -7.31
N GLN A 215 3.78 -17.12 -7.91
CA GLN A 215 2.87 -18.19 -7.54
C GLN A 215 3.57 -19.21 -6.63
N LEU A 216 2.94 -19.56 -5.51
CA LEU A 216 3.36 -20.65 -4.64
C LEU A 216 2.72 -21.96 -5.10
N SER A 217 3.49 -23.05 -5.11
CA SER A 217 2.96 -24.40 -5.23
C SER A 217 3.63 -25.37 -4.26
N VAL A 218 2.90 -26.41 -3.86
CA VAL A 218 3.35 -27.48 -2.97
C VAL A 218 3.15 -28.81 -3.66
N ASP A 219 4.23 -29.56 -3.89
CA ASP A 219 4.26 -30.79 -4.69
C ASP A 219 3.53 -30.64 -6.04
N GLY A 220 3.70 -29.48 -6.68
CA GLY A 220 3.07 -29.12 -7.96
C GLY A 220 1.63 -28.61 -7.88
N THR A 221 1.00 -28.61 -6.69
CA THR A 221 -0.34 -28.06 -6.49
C THR A 221 -0.27 -26.58 -6.14
N LEU A 222 -0.97 -25.73 -6.88
CA LEU A 222 -1.01 -24.28 -6.61
C LEU A 222 -1.64 -23.99 -5.24
N ILE A 223 -1.03 -23.09 -4.48
CA ILE A 223 -1.50 -22.65 -3.16
C ILE A 223 -1.86 -21.17 -3.24
N GLY A 224 -3.12 -20.85 -2.96
CA GLY A 224 -3.62 -19.48 -2.98
C GLY A 224 -3.52 -18.80 -4.36
N GLU A 225 -3.82 -17.51 -4.38
CA GLU A 225 -3.69 -16.67 -5.58
C GLU A 225 -2.24 -16.17 -5.77
N PRO A 226 -1.83 -15.82 -7.01
CA PRO A 226 -0.52 -15.22 -7.27
C PRO A 226 -0.28 -13.94 -6.46
N MET A 227 0.88 -13.85 -5.83
CA MET A 227 1.32 -12.69 -5.04
C MET A 227 2.05 -11.69 -5.93
N THR A 228 1.81 -10.39 -5.76
CA THR A 228 2.66 -9.35 -6.34
C THR A 228 3.82 -9.03 -5.37
N ILE A 229 5.07 -9.27 -5.77
CA ILE A 229 6.27 -9.04 -4.95
C ILE A 229 7.31 -8.24 -5.74
N ARG A 230 7.98 -7.27 -5.10
CA ARG A 230 9.14 -6.56 -5.66
C ARG A 230 10.43 -7.26 -5.25
N ILE A 231 10.72 -8.41 -5.87
CA ILE A 231 11.95 -9.16 -5.58
C ILE A 231 13.18 -8.23 -5.73
N ALA A 232 14.12 -8.32 -4.80
CA ALA A 232 15.33 -7.52 -4.82
C ALA A 232 16.11 -7.69 -6.14
N GLN A 233 16.40 -6.58 -6.83
CA GLN A 233 17.11 -6.60 -8.11
C GLN A 233 18.58 -6.22 -7.92
N ASN A 234 18.84 -5.16 -7.15
CA ASN A 234 20.16 -4.56 -6.96
C ASN A 234 20.59 -4.48 -5.49
N LYS A 235 19.63 -4.43 -4.57
CA LYS A 235 19.87 -4.39 -3.12
C LYS A 235 18.70 -5.01 -2.38
N ILE A 236 18.91 -5.36 -1.11
CA ILE A 236 17.85 -5.86 -0.23
C ILE A 236 17.50 -4.73 0.74
N ASP A 237 16.29 -4.21 0.65
CA ASP A 237 15.77 -3.21 1.60
C ASP A 237 15.19 -3.91 2.83
N TYR A 238 14.41 -4.97 2.62
CA TYR A 238 13.81 -5.76 3.70
C TYR A 238 13.45 -7.18 3.26
N TRP A 239 12.92 -7.97 4.20
CA TRP A 239 12.53 -9.36 3.96
C TRP A 239 11.05 -9.57 4.26
N VAL A 240 10.39 -10.29 3.36
CA VAL A 240 9.00 -10.73 3.49
C VAL A 240 8.98 -12.23 3.82
N PRO A 241 8.29 -12.66 4.88
CA PRO A 241 8.13 -14.08 5.20
C PRO A 241 6.89 -14.68 4.50
N ILE A 242 7.09 -15.80 3.80
CA ILE A 242 6.02 -16.68 3.31
C ILE A 242 5.97 -17.90 4.22
N ALA A 243 4.82 -18.14 4.87
CA ALA A 243 4.65 -19.26 5.77
C ALA A 243 4.63 -20.60 5.00
N ILE A 244 5.51 -21.51 5.39
CA ILE A 244 5.65 -22.86 4.80
C ILE A 244 5.60 -23.97 5.85
N GLU A 245 5.41 -23.64 7.13
CA GLU A 245 5.42 -24.60 8.24
C GLU A 245 4.45 -25.77 8.02
N ALA A 246 3.26 -25.49 7.49
CA ALA A 246 2.23 -26.49 7.20
C ALA A 246 2.65 -27.52 6.12
N TYR A 247 3.76 -27.28 5.42
CA TYR A 247 4.24 -28.09 4.30
C TYR A 247 5.57 -28.78 4.56
N LYS A 248 6.02 -28.86 5.82
CA LYS A 248 7.27 -29.56 6.20
C LYS A 248 7.37 -30.95 5.55
N GLY A 249 8.52 -31.21 4.92
CA GLY A 249 8.83 -32.43 4.17
C GLY A 249 8.34 -32.45 2.71
N LYS A 250 7.58 -31.44 2.26
CA LYS A 250 7.10 -31.32 0.88
C LYS A 250 7.98 -30.38 0.04
N LYS A 251 7.86 -30.47 -1.29
CA LYS A 251 8.50 -29.52 -2.20
C LYS A 251 7.65 -28.27 -2.30
N VAL A 252 8.21 -27.14 -1.90
CA VAL A 252 7.62 -25.81 -2.06
C VAL A 252 8.32 -25.11 -3.23
N THR A 253 7.56 -24.69 -4.22
CA THR A 253 8.07 -24.03 -5.43
C THR A 253 7.46 -22.65 -5.56
N LEU A 254 8.32 -21.64 -5.75
CA LEU A 254 7.95 -20.30 -6.17
C LEU A 254 8.15 -20.18 -7.69
N THR A 255 7.11 -19.77 -8.41
CA THR A 255 7.18 -19.46 -9.85
C THR A 255 7.06 -17.96 -10.03
N PHE A 256 8.10 -17.34 -10.59
CA PHE A 256 8.17 -15.91 -10.90
C PHE A 256 7.78 -15.72 -12.35
N ALA A 257 6.78 -14.87 -12.62
CA ALA A 257 6.30 -14.63 -13.98
C ALA A 257 7.42 -14.10 -14.89
N VAL A 258 8.23 -13.16 -14.39
CA VAL A 258 9.39 -12.61 -15.10
C VAL A 258 10.55 -12.42 -14.13
N ALA A 259 11.71 -13.00 -14.40
CA ALA A 259 12.94 -12.82 -13.62
C ALA A 259 14.09 -12.41 -14.54
N LYS A 260 15.12 -11.74 -14.03
CA LYS A 260 16.39 -11.55 -14.72
C LYS A 260 17.47 -12.45 -14.12
N THR A 261 18.39 -12.94 -14.95
CA THR A 261 19.59 -13.66 -14.49
C THR A 261 20.47 -12.80 -13.59
N THR A 262 20.31 -11.48 -13.64
CA THR A 262 21.02 -10.49 -12.81
C THR A 262 20.27 -10.12 -11.53
N ASP A 263 19.03 -10.56 -11.33
CA ASP A 263 18.26 -10.23 -10.13
C ASP A 263 18.87 -10.92 -8.91
N MET A 264 19.58 -10.16 -8.08
CA MET A 264 20.32 -10.74 -6.96
C MET A 264 19.42 -11.44 -5.95
N GLY A 265 18.19 -10.94 -5.77
CA GLY A 265 17.24 -11.42 -4.77
C GLY A 265 16.83 -12.87 -4.97
N LEU A 266 16.86 -13.38 -6.20
CA LEU A 266 16.53 -14.78 -6.48
C LEU A 266 17.49 -15.70 -5.73
N ALA A 267 18.79 -15.44 -5.77
CA ALA A 267 19.81 -16.27 -5.11
C ALA A 267 19.69 -16.25 -3.57
N GLU A 268 19.19 -15.14 -3.03
CA GLU A 268 19.15 -14.85 -1.59
C GLU A 268 17.93 -15.42 -0.86
N ILE A 269 16.95 -15.98 -1.58
CA ILE A 269 15.78 -16.66 -0.96
C ILE A 269 16.24 -17.82 -0.08
N LYS A 270 15.80 -17.81 1.18
CA LYS A 270 16.23 -18.78 2.20
C LYS A 270 15.10 -19.19 3.13
N GLN A 271 15.24 -20.36 3.76
CA GLN A 271 14.34 -20.79 4.83
C GLN A 271 14.77 -20.25 6.19
N SER A 272 13.80 -20.01 7.09
CA SER A 272 14.05 -19.56 8.45
C SER A 272 13.00 -20.10 9.43
N ALA A 273 13.45 -20.49 10.62
CA ALA A 273 12.57 -20.91 11.72
C ALA A 273 11.85 -19.74 12.39
N GLU A 274 12.37 -18.52 12.22
CA GLU A 274 11.86 -17.29 12.84
C GLU A 274 11.79 -16.14 11.83
N TYR A 275 10.88 -15.21 12.06
CA TYR A 275 10.88 -13.90 11.42
C TYR A 275 11.11 -12.84 12.49
N ASN A 276 12.31 -12.27 12.50
CA ASN A 276 12.72 -11.26 13.46
C ASN A 276 12.49 -9.88 12.85
N PHE A 277 11.61 -9.09 13.48
CA PHE A 277 11.41 -7.68 13.15
C PHE A 277 11.92 -6.80 14.29
N ASN A 278 12.43 -5.62 13.97
CA ASN A 278 12.93 -4.66 14.95
C ASN A 278 11.90 -3.56 15.17
N TYR A 279 11.24 -3.51 16.34
CA TYR A 279 10.30 -2.42 16.61
C TYR A 279 10.99 -1.07 16.90
N ASN A 280 12.32 -1.05 17.09
CA ASN A 280 13.10 0.17 17.28
C ASN A 280 13.69 0.70 15.97
N GLU A 281 12.87 0.83 14.94
CA GLU A 281 13.20 1.54 13.70
C GLU A 281 13.08 3.07 13.90
N LYS A 282 13.75 3.86 13.03
CA LYS A 282 13.88 5.33 13.18
C LYS A 282 12.53 6.04 13.30
N TYR A 283 11.57 5.69 12.45
CA TYR A 283 10.26 6.33 12.37
C TYR A 283 9.11 5.42 12.81
N ARG A 284 9.41 4.27 13.44
CA ARG A 284 8.35 3.39 13.94
C ARG A 284 7.76 3.95 15.23
N PRO A 285 6.47 4.31 15.25
CA PRO A 285 5.79 4.76 16.47
C PRO A 285 5.95 3.76 17.62
N LEU A 286 6.15 4.27 18.82
CA LEU A 286 6.32 3.47 20.02
C LEU A 286 4.99 2.95 20.56
N TYR A 287 3.94 3.78 20.52
CA TYR A 287 2.65 3.46 21.15
C TYR A 287 1.45 3.50 20.19
N HIS A 288 1.68 3.78 18.91
CA HIS A 288 0.69 3.56 17.87
C HIS A 288 0.85 2.15 17.29
N PHE A 289 -0.27 1.53 16.91
CA PHE A 289 -0.23 0.25 16.24
C PHE A 289 0.37 0.39 14.83
N THR A 290 1.32 -0.49 14.50
CA THR A 290 1.87 -0.68 13.15
C THR A 290 1.89 -2.18 12.84
N PRO A 291 1.81 -2.61 11.56
CA PRO A 291 2.07 -4.00 11.24
C PRO A 291 3.55 -4.34 11.53
N GLN A 292 3.85 -5.61 11.82
CA GLN A 292 5.24 -6.05 12.06
C GLN A 292 6.15 -5.67 10.88
N TYR A 293 5.62 -5.82 9.67
CA TYR A 293 6.23 -5.50 8.38
C TYR A 293 5.12 -5.31 7.34
N GLY A 294 5.47 -4.83 6.14
CA GLY A 294 4.54 -4.66 5.04
C GLY A 294 3.66 -3.40 5.16
N TRP A 295 2.63 -3.32 4.34
CA TRP A 295 1.73 -2.17 4.26
C TRP A 295 0.48 -2.37 5.11
N MET A 296 0.03 -1.32 5.79
CA MET A 296 -1.30 -1.25 6.39
C MET A 296 -2.06 0.01 5.95
N ASN A 297 -3.37 -0.11 5.76
CA ASN A 297 -4.28 1.04 5.71
C ASN A 297 -5.44 0.88 6.71
N ASP A 298 -6.67 0.78 6.23
CA ASP A 298 -7.89 0.97 7.00
C ASP A 298 -8.00 -0.02 8.18
N PRO A 299 -8.47 0.42 9.36
CA PRO A 299 -8.92 -0.48 10.41
C PRO A 299 -10.20 -1.20 9.96
N ASN A 300 -10.26 -2.51 10.19
CA ASN A 300 -11.36 -3.36 9.79
C ASN A 300 -11.81 -4.26 10.93
N GLY A 301 -13.00 -4.86 10.77
CA GLY A 301 -13.44 -5.96 11.62
C GLY A 301 -13.48 -5.64 13.12
N MET A 302 -13.50 -4.36 13.50
CA MET A 302 -13.27 -3.96 14.89
C MET A 302 -14.41 -4.41 15.79
N VAL A 303 -14.13 -5.39 16.64
CA VAL A 303 -15.12 -6.03 17.51
C VAL A 303 -14.52 -6.32 18.87
N TYR A 304 -15.30 -6.10 19.93
CA TYR A 304 -14.94 -6.56 21.27
C TYR A 304 -15.60 -7.92 21.54
N LEU A 305 -14.83 -8.86 22.08
CA LEU A 305 -15.33 -10.17 22.48
C LEU A 305 -14.55 -10.67 23.69
N ASP A 306 -15.24 -11.12 24.73
CA ASP A 306 -14.67 -11.79 25.90
C ASP A 306 -13.45 -11.11 26.54
N GLY A 307 -13.51 -9.79 26.72
CA GLY A 307 -12.40 -9.03 27.34
C GLY A 307 -11.32 -8.57 26.37
N VAL A 308 -11.50 -8.79 25.06
CA VAL A 308 -10.49 -8.55 24.03
C VAL A 308 -11.04 -7.61 22.95
N PHE A 309 -10.29 -6.56 22.66
CA PHE A 309 -10.49 -5.70 21.50
C PHE A 309 -9.77 -6.31 20.30
N HIS A 310 -10.50 -6.67 19.26
CA HIS A 310 -9.95 -7.09 17.98
C HIS A 310 -9.78 -5.87 17.08
N LEU A 311 -8.62 -5.75 16.46
CA LEU A 311 -8.35 -4.82 15.37
C LEU A 311 -7.85 -5.66 14.20
N PHE A 312 -8.71 -5.80 13.18
CA PHE A 312 -8.27 -6.24 11.87
C PHE A 312 -7.90 -5.00 11.05
N TYR A 313 -7.21 -5.19 9.93
CA TYR A 313 -6.78 -4.07 9.10
C TYR A 313 -6.42 -4.53 7.69
N GLN A 314 -6.62 -3.64 6.72
CA GLN A 314 -6.12 -3.86 5.36
C GLN A 314 -4.61 -4.04 5.39
N TYR A 315 -4.13 -5.15 4.80
CA TYR A 315 -2.75 -5.58 4.94
C TYR A 315 -2.15 -6.10 3.63
N ASN A 316 -0.95 -5.64 3.28
CA ASN A 316 -0.11 -6.31 2.28
C ASN A 316 0.99 -7.11 3.01
N PRO A 317 0.86 -8.45 3.10
CA PRO A 317 1.90 -9.29 3.68
C PRO A 317 3.11 -9.46 2.76
N TYR A 318 3.12 -8.90 1.54
CA TYR A 318 4.15 -9.15 0.54
C TYR A 318 4.91 -7.90 0.07
N GLY A 319 4.74 -6.77 0.75
CA GLY A 319 5.50 -5.55 0.49
C GLY A 319 5.02 -4.38 1.34
N ALA A 320 5.84 -3.33 1.45
CA ALA A 320 5.54 -2.11 2.18
C ALA A 320 4.72 -1.08 1.37
N ARG A 321 4.16 -1.48 0.23
CA ARG A 321 3.28 -0.66 -0.63
C ARG A 321 1.88 -1.21 -0.68
N TRP A 322 0.92 -0.39 -1.11
CA TRP A 322 -0.43 -0.87 -1.36
C TRP A 322 -0.45 -1.97 -2.45
N GLY A 323 -1.09 -3.10 -2.15
CA GLY A 323 -1.22 -4.26 -3.04
C GLY A 323 -1.53 -5.54 -2.25
N ASN A 324 -1.94 -6.62 -2.91
CA ASN A 324 -2.25 -7.92 -2.28
C ASN A 324 -3.12 -7.80 -1.00
N MET A 325 -4.25 -7.11 -1.04
CA MET A 325 -4.98 -6.83 0.21
C MET A 325 -5.51 -8.11 0.89
N HIS A 326 -5.13 -8.24 2.16
CA HIS A 326 -5.57 -9.23 3.15
C HIS A 326 -6.17 -8.49 4.35
N TRP A 327 -6.79 -9.22 5.29
CA TRP A 327 -7.00 -8.69 6.64
C TRP A 327 -5.93 -9.19 7.59
N GLY A 328 -5.05 -8.29 8.03
CA GLY A 328 -4.20 -8.48 9.19
C GLY A 328 -5.02 -8.54 10.49
N HIS A 329 -4.42 -9.02 11.58
CA HIS A 329 -5.10 -9.17 12.86
C HIS A 329 -4.17 -8.88 14.03
N THR A 330 -4.66 -8.06 14.94
CA THR A 330 -4.06 -7.84 16.26
C THR A 330 -5.15 -7.77 17.31
N VAL A 331 -4.78 -8.03 18.56
CA VAL A 331 -5.70 -7.94 19.70
C VAL A 331 -5.09 -7.15 20.85
N SER A 332 -5.94 -6.52 21.65
CA SER A 332 -5.52 -5.83 22.87
C SER A 332 -6.56 -6.02 23.97
N LYS A 333 -6.12 -5.92 25.23
CA LYS A 333 -7.02 -5.83 26.40
C LYS A 333 -7.24 -4.40 26.88
N ASP A 334 -6.46 -3.45 26.37
CA ASP A 334 -6.40 -2.07 26.86
C ASP A 334 -6.28 -1.03 25.73
N LEU A 335 -6.44 -1.43 24.46
CA LEU A 335 -6.34 -0.59 23.26
C LEU A 335 -4.96 0.03 23.01
N VAL A 336 -3.95 -0.36 23.78
CA VAL A 336 -2.61 0.23 23.76
C VAL A 336 -1.54 -0.85 23.54
N ASN A 337 -1.58 -1.91 24.34
CA ASN A 337 -0.67 -3.04 24.21
C ASN A 337 -1.28 -4.05 23.24
N TRP A 338 -0.71 -4.11 22.03
CA TRP A 338 -1.19 -4.92 20.93
C TRP A 338 -0.39 -6.22 20.80
N GLU A 339 -1.12 -7.34 20.72
CA GLU A 339 -0.57 -8.67 20.46
C GLU A 339 -0.88 -9.08 19.02
N TYR A 340 0.16 -9.18 18.19
CA TYR A 340 0.04 -9.63 16.80
C TYR A 340 -0.53 -11.04 16.71
N LYS A 341 -1.41 -11.25 15.72
CA LYS A 341 -1.96 -12.54 15.33
C LYS A 341 -1.69 -12.79 13.84
N PRO A 342 -1.78 -14.04 13.36
CA PRO A 342 -1.75 -14.31 11.93
C PRO A 342 -2.86 -13.53 11.21
N TYR A 343 -2.60 -13.07 9.98
CA TYR A 343 -3.65 -12.52 9.12
C TYR A 343 -4.68 -13.61 8.80
N VAL A 344 -5.96 -13.22 8.65
CA VAL A 344 -7.09 -14.19 8.71
C VAL A 344 -7.90 -14.31 7.43
N LEU A 345 -7.98 -13.26 6.61
CA LEU A 345 -8.69 -13.28 5.32
C LEU A 345 -7.69 -13.03 4.20
N VAL A 346 -7.63 -13.97 3.25
CA VAL A 346 -6.71 -13.97 2.12
C VAL A 346 -7.48 -13.84 0.81
N PRO A 347 -6.93 -13.25 -0.27
CA PRO A 347 -7.56 -13.21 -1.58
C PRO A 347 -7.97 -14.60 -2.11
N ASP A 348 -9.00 -14.63 -2.94
CA ASP A 348 -9.41 -15.79 -3.74
C ASP A 348 -9.87 -15.33 -5.12
N LYS A 349 -10.58 -16.19 -5.86
CA LYS A 349 -11.13 -15.88 -7.19
C LYS A 349 -12.08 -14.68 -7.23
N LEU A 350 -12.67 -14.26 -6.10
CA LEU A 350 -13.48 -13.04 -6.00
C LEU A 350 -12.61 -11.78 -5.83
N GLY A 351 -11.30 -11.93 -5.75
CA GLY A 351 -10.32 -10.85 -5.75
C GLY A 351 -9.70 -10.56 -4.38
N ALA A 352 -9.16 -9.35 -4.26
CA ALA A 352 -8.51 -8.88 -3.05
C ALA A 352 -9.53 -8.68 -1.91
N ILE A 353 -9.07 -8.77 -0.65
CA ILE A 353 -9.93 -8.57 0.52
C ILE A 353 -9.85 -7.09 0.90
N PHE A 354 -10.90 -6.34 0.59
CA PHE A 354 -11.04 -4.93 0.92
C PHE A 354 -11.73 -4.75 2.29
N SER A 355 -11.86 -3.49 2.70
CA SER A 355 -12.32 -3.08 4.01
C SER A 355 -13.72 -3.59 4.36
N GLY A 356 -14.04 -3.53 5.64
CA GLY A 356 -15.31 -4.00 6.17
C GLY A 356 -15.34 -4.08 7.69
N SER A 357 -16.34 -4.78 8.21
CA SER A 357 -16.66 -4.82 9.63
C SER A 357 -16.85 -6.25 10.16
N ALA A 358 -16.97 -6.38 11.48
CA ALA A 358 -17.31 -7.65 12.12
C ALA A 358 -18.36 -7.42 13.21
N VAL A 359 -19.20 -8.43 13.41
CA VAL A 359 -20.26 -8.46 14.42
C VAL A 359 -20.26 -9.80 15.14
N ILE A 360 -20.87 -9.85 16.33
CA ILE A 360 -21.15 -11.10 17.04
C ILE A 360 -22.62 -11.46 16.85
N ASP A 361 -22.88 -12.59 16.17
CA ASP A 361 -24.22 -13.11 15.93
C ASP A 361 -24.71 -13.94 17.13
N HIS A 362 -25.09 -13.23 18.19
CA HIS A 362 -25.51 -13.83 19.47
C HIS A 362 -26.66 -14.83 19.34
N GLU A 363 -27.55 -14.64 18.36
CA GLU A 363 -28.76 -15.45 18.18
C GLU A 363 -28.67 -16.45 17.02
N ASN A 364 -27.46 -16.63 16.43
CA ASN A 364 -27.25 -17.51 15.29
C ASN A 364 -28.19 -17.21 14.10
N THR A 365 -28.48 -15.94 13.87
CA THR A 365 -29.35 -15.49 12.77
C THR A 365 -28.80 -15.88 11.39
N ALA A 366 -27.47 -15.96 11.25
CA ALA A 366 -26.81 -16.40 10.02
C ALA A 366 -26.70 -17.92 9.88
N GLY A 367 -26.89 -18.68 10.95
CA GLY A 367 -26.84 -20.14 10.94
C GLY A 367 -25.43 -20.76 11.02
N PHE A 368 -24.40 -19.98 11.33
CA PHE A 368 -23.01 -20.46 11.44
C PHE A 368 -22.65 -21.01 12.83
N GLY A 369 -23.44 -20.68 13.85
CA GLY A 369 -23.20 -21.02 15.25
C GLY A 369 -23.59 -19.87 16.17
N LYS A 370 -24.11 -20.19 17.36
CA LYS A 370 -24.49 -19.17 18.35
C LYS A 370 -23.24 -18.43 18.84
N GLY A 371 -23.26 -17.10 18.76
CA GLY A 371 -22.13 -16.25 19.15
C GLY A 371 -20.98 -16.25 18.13
N ALA A 372 -21.22 -16.71 16.89
CA ALA A 372 -20.23 -16.63 15.84
C ALA A 372 -19.82 -15.18 15.59
N MET A 373 -18.52 -14.95 15.43
CA MET A 373 -18.01 -13.69 14.90
C MET A 373 -18.16 -13.74 13.38
N VAL A 374 -18.91 -12.81 12.80
CA VAL A 374 -19.12 -12.74 11.35
C VAL A 374 -18.41 -11.49 10.83
N ALA A 375 -17.43 -11.69 9.95
CA ALA A 375 -16.79 -10.64 9.18
C ALA A 375 -17.60 -10.39 7.89
N ILE A 376 -17.82 -9.13 7.56
CA ILE A 376 -18.47 -8.66 6.34
C ILE A 376 -17.48 -7.74 5.66
N PHE A 377 -17.11 -8.04 4.43
CA PHE A 377 -16.00 -7.39 3.74
C PHE A 377 -16.26 -7.26 2.24
N THR A 378 -15.55 -6.36 1.59
CA THR A 378 -15.61 -6.23 0.13
C THR A 378 -14.63 -7.21 -0.53
N SER A 379 -15.12 -8.04 -1.44
CA SER A 379 -14.30 -8.76 -2.42
C SER A 379 -14.07 -7.86 -3.63
N ALA A 380 -12.82 -7.49 -3.89
CA ALA A 380 -12.42 -6.58 -4.95
C ALA A 380 -11.70 -7.34 -6.08
N GLY A 381 -12.48 -7.89 -7.01
CA GLY A 381 -12.00 -8.59 -8.20
C GLY A 381 -12.25 -7.76 -9.46
N GLU A 382 -12.86 -8.38 -10.48
CA GLU A 382 -13.37 -7.65 -11.66
C GLU A 382 -14.33 -6.52 -11.25
N ARG A 383 -15.06 -6.72 -10.14
CA ARG A 383 -15.98 -5.76 -9.53
C ARG A 383 -15.86 -5.82 -8.01
N GLN A 384 -16.33 -4.77 -7.35
CA GLN A 384 -16.48 -4.74 -5.90
C GLN A 384 -17.82 -5.37 -5.50
N THR A 385 -17.78 -6.39 -4.64
CA THR A 385 -18.96 -7.12 -4.16
C THR A 385 -18.82 -7.40 -2.66
N GLN A 386 -19.91 -7.63 -1.93
CA GLN A 386 -19.85 -7.86 -0.49
C GLN A 386 -19.92 -9.34 -0.16
N SER A 387 -18.99 -9.80 0.66
CA SER A 387 -18.79 -11.18 1.07
C SER A 387 -18.78 -11.29 2.60
N ILE A 388 -19.00 -12.50 3.11
CA ILE A 388 -18.93 -12.79 4.54
C ILE A 388 -18.04 -13.98 4.85
N ALA A 389 -17.46 -13.98 6.05
CA ALA A 389 -16.77 -15.11 6.65
C ALA A 389 -17.15 -15.20 8.13
N TYR A 390 -17.04 -16.38 8.73
CA TYR A 390 -17.38 -16.58 10.13
C TYR A 390 -16.26 -17.28 10.90
N SER A 391 -16.18 -16.98 12.19
CA SER A 391 -15.26 -17.59 13.14
C SER A 391 -16.05 -18.13 14.34
N LEU A 392 -15.68 -19.35 14.75
CA LEU A 392 -16.21 -20.05 15.93
C LEU A 392 -15.17 -20.20 17.04
N ASP A 393 -13.99 -19.60 16.88
CA ASP A 393 -12.85 -19.73 17.78
C ASP A 393 -12.34 -18.39 18.32
N GLY A 394 -13.25 -17.40 18.37
CA GLY A 394 -12.98 -16.05 18.86
C GLY A 394 -12.15 -15.21 17.90
N GLY A 395 -12.33 -15.39 16.59
CA GLY A 395 -11.67 -14.60 15.55
C GLY A 395 -10.23 -15.04 15.24
N LYS A 396 -9.81 -16.26 15.64
CA LYS A 396 -8.47 -16.78 15.34
C LYS A 396 -8.38 -17.34 13.93
N THR A 397 -9.44 -18.02 13.49
CA THR A 397 -9.58 -18.51 12.11
C THR A 397 -10.95 -18.17 11.57
N PHE A 398 -11.02 -17.97 10.26
CA PHE A 398 -12.27 -17.64 9.55
C PHE A 398 -12.51 -18.61 8.42
N THR A 399 -13.77 -19.02 8.27
CA THR A 399 -14.26 -19.77 7.11
C THR A 399 -15.10 -18.83 6.25
N LYS A 400 -14.69 -18.63 4.99
CA LYS A 400 -15.49 -17.87 4.02
C LYS A 400 -16.77 -18.62 3.70
N TYR A 401 -17.88 -17.90 3.60
CA TYR A 401 -19.16 -18.49 3.24
C TYR A 401 -19.16 -18.93 1.78
N GLU A 402 -19.54 -20.18 1.52
CA GLU A 402 -19.56 -20.76 0.16
C GLU A 402 -20.50 -20.02 -0.80
N GLY A 403 -21.54 -19.37 -0.27
CA GLY A 403 -22.49 -18.58 -1.06
C GLY A 403 -22.08 -17.13 -1.31
N ASN A 404 -20.80 -16.78 -1.13
CA ASN A 404 -20.29 -15.45 -1.48
C ASN A 404 -20.27 -15.22 -3.01
N PRO A 405 -20.43 -13.96 -3.47
CA PRO A 405 -20.77 -12.77 -2.68
C PRO A 405 -22.25 -12.75 -2.24
N VAL A 406 -22.54 -12.15 -1.07
CA VAL A 406 -23.90 -12.02 -0.50
C VAL A 406 -24.64 -10.77 -0.96
N LEU A 407 -23.93 -9.79 -1.54
CA LEU A 407 -24.53 -8.58 -2.11
C LEU A 407 -23.69 -8.08 -3.28
N THR A 408 -24.35 -7.84 -4.42
CA THR A 408 -23.73 -7.39 -5.66
C THR A 408 -24.58 -6.31 -6.32
N ASP A 409 -23.96 -5.34 -6.97
CA ASP A 409 -24.63 -4.45 -7.92
C ASP A 409 -23.77 -4.32 -9.18
N ALA A 410 -24.36 -4.57 -10.34
CA ALA A 410 -23.64 -4.57 -11.61
C ALA A 410 -23.41 -3.15 -12.18
N ASN A 411 -24.13 -2.16 -11.67
CA ASN A 411 -24.16 -0.79 -12.20
C ASN A 411 -23.36 0.20 -11.34
N ILE A 412 -22.85 -0.24 -10.20
CA ILE A 412 -22.10 0.60 -9.26
C ILE A 412 -20.65 0.10 -9.21
N ILE A 413 -19.72 0.95 -9.67
CA ILE A 413 -18.29 0.62 -9.75
C ILE A 413 -17.66 0.66 -8.35
N ASP A 414 -17.94 1.73 -7.61
CA ASP A 414 -17.51 1.94 -6.23
C ASP A 414 -18.58 1.40 -5.27
N PHE A 415 -18.42 0.16 -4.85
CA PHE A 415 -19.42 -0.58 -4.07
C PHE A 415 -18.71 -1.31 -2.92
N ARG A 416 -18.41 -0.61 -1.81
CA ARG A 416 -17.47 -1.12 -0.81
C ARG A 416 -17.68 -0.64 0.62
N ASP A 417 -16.88 -1.25 1.50
CA ASP A 417 -16.68 -0.92 2.91
C ASP A 417 -17.92 -1.13 3.79
N PRO A 418 -18.48 -2.36 3.84
CA PRO A 418 -19.70 -2.64 4.58
C PRO A 418 -19.51 -2.53 6.10
N LYS A 419 -20.17 -1.55 6.72
CA LYS A 419 -20.34 -1.48 8.18
C LYS A 419 -21.68 -2.07 8.59
N VAL A 420 -21.66 -3.11 9.41
CA VAL A 420 -22.87 -3.78 9.90
C VAL A 420 -23.04 -3.64 11.41
N PHE A 421 -24.27 -3.43 11.85
CA PHE A 421 -24.67 -3.53 13.26
C PHE A 421 -26.09 -4.10 13.41
N TRP A 422 -26.41 -4.64 14.59
CA TRP A 422 -27.78 -5.06 14.91
C TRP A 422 -28.61 -3.87 15.41
N HIS A 423 -29.69 -3.53 14.69
CA HIS A 423 -30.63 -2.51 15.12
C HIS A 423 -31.78 -3.15 15.91
N ALA A 424 -31.66 -3.14 17.24
CA ALA A 424 -32.63 -3.78 18.14
C ALA A 424 -34.09 -3.31 17.95
N PRO A 425 -34.39 -2.00 17.76
CA PRO A 425 -35.77 -1.54 17.58
C PRO A 425 -36.46 -2.13 16.34
N SER A 426 -35.76 -2.26 15.21
CA SER A 426 -36.33 -2.85 13.97
C SER A 426 -36.02 -4.34 13.80
N LYS A 427 -35.32 -4.95 14.76
CA LYS A 427 -34.96 -6.37 14.81
C LYS A 427 -34.32 -6.85 13.51
N GLN A 428 -33.33 -6.12 13.01
CA GLN A 428 -32.59 -6.49 11.81
C GLN A 428 -31.14 -6.03 11.90
N TRP A 429 -30.27 -6.71 11.15
CA TRP A 429 -28.96 -6.21 10.80
C TRP A 429 -29.12 -5.05 9.81
N VAL A 430 -28.37 -3.99 10.03
CA VAL A 430 -28.30 -2.82 9.14
C VAL A 430 -26.87 -2.70 8.65
N MET A 431 -26.71 -2.56 7.34
CA MET A 431 -25.45 -2.25 6.68
C MET A 431 -25.47 -0.82 6.18
N SER A 432 -24.43 -0.05 6.47
CA SER A 432 -24.06 1.16 5.73
C SER A 432 -23.00 0.76 4.70
N LEU A 433 -23.22 1.09 3.43
CA LEU A 433 -22.30 0.74 2.35
C LEU A 433 -22.02 1.98 1.48
N ALA A 434 -20.75 2.23 1.15
CA ALA A 434 -20.40 3.27 0.21
C ALA A 434 -20.75 2.83 -1.21
N THR A 435 -21.53 3.66 -1.89
CA THR A 435 -22.03 3.44 -3.24
C THR A 435 -21.72 4.67 -4.08
N THR A 436 -20.49 4.75 -4.58
CA THR A 436 -19.92 5.92 -5.26
C THR A 436 -19.77 7.14 -4.35
N GLN A 437 -20.72 8.07 -4.36
CA GLN A 437 -20.69 9.31 -3.58
C GLN A 437 -21.86 9.43 -2.61
N THR A 438 -22.52 8.30 -2.34
CA THR A 438 -23.61 8.20 -1.37
C THR A 438 -23.38 7.00 -0.47
N ILE A 439 -24.09 6.97 0.66
CA ILE A 439 -24.20 5.78 1.51
C ILE A 439 -25.57 5.16 1.28
N THR A 440 -25.57 3.90 0.83
CA THR A 440 -26.79 3.10 0.75
C THR A 440 -26.92 2.24 2.00
N PHE A 441 -28.11 2.27 2.60
CA PHE A 441 -28.44 1.42 3.75
C PHE A 441 -29.14 0.14 3.28
N TYR A 442 -28.72 -1.01 3.81
CA TYR A 442 -29.34 -2.31 3.57
C TYR A 442 -29.77 -2.96 4.88
N GLY A 443 -30.83 -3.76 4.84
CA GLY A 443 -31.37 -4.51 5.98
C GLY A 443 -31.30 -6.01 5.74
N SER A 444 -30.99 -6.79 6.77
CA SER A 444 -30.98 -8.25 6.71
C SER A 444 -31.51 -8.89 7.99
N LYS A 445 -32.16 -10.05 7.85
CA LYS A 445 -32.53 -10.91 8.99
C LYS A 445 -31.49 -11.97 9.30
N ASN A 446 -30.56 -12.25 8.39
CA ASN A 446 -29.68 -13.43 8.47
C ASN A 446 -28.23 -13.17 7.98
N LEU A 447 -27.83 -11.92 7.76
CA LEU A 447 -26.53 -11.47 7.22
C LEU A 447 -26.19 -11.96 5.79
N LYS A 448 -27.03 -12.81 5.19
CA LYS A 448 -26.82 -13.43 3.88
C LYS A 448 -27.71 -12.81 2.81
N GLU A 449 -28.94 -12.44 3.17
CA GLU A 449 -29.91 -11.83 2.28
C GLU A 449 -30.10 -10.36 2.66
N TRP A 450 -29.83 -9.45 1.73
CA TRP A 450 -29.85 -8.01 1.98
C TRP A 450 -30.92 -7.33 1.13
N THR A 451 -31.71 -6.46 1.76
CA THR A 451 -32.73 -5.62 1.11
C THR A 451 -32.31 -4.16 1.20
N ARG A 452 -32.26 -3.44 0.07
CA ARG A 452 -32.01 -1.98 0.07
C ARG A 452 -33.11 -1.27 0.88
N LEU A 453 -32.72 -0.38 1.79
CA LEU A 453 -33.62 0.36 2.69
C LEU A 453 -33.77 1.81 2.24
N SER A 454 -32.65 2.54 2.16
CA SER A 454 -32.61 3.95 1.81
C SER A 454 -31.21 4.34 1.34
N GLU A 455 -31.03 5.61 0.97
CA GLU A 455 -29.76 6.18 0.53
C GLU A 455 -29.62 7.59 1.09
N PHE A 456 -28.38 7.98 1.35
CA PHE A 456 -28.03 9.25 1.98
C PHE A 456 -26.81 9.87 1.30
N GLY A 457 -26.80 11.20 1.20
CA GLY A 457 -25.60 11.96 0.86
C GLY A 457 -25.73 12.84 -0.38
N GLU A 458 -26.74 12.65 -1.22
CA GLU A 458 -26.91 13.44 -2.44
C GLU A 458 -26.97 14.95 -2.14
N GLY A 459 -25.98 15.70 -2.64
CA GLY A 459 -25.85 17.14 -2.44
C GLY A 459 -25.51 17.58 -1.01
N LEU A 460 -25.09 16.66 -0.12
CA LEU A 460 -24.84 16.96 1.28
C LEU A 460 -23.49 16.39 1.77
N GLY A 461 -22.62 17.27 2.21
CA GLY A 461 -21.28 16.92 2.69
C GLY A 461 -20.20 17.22 1.66
N GLY A 462 -19.01 16.67 1.86
CA GLY A 462 -17.90 16.75 0.92
C GLY A 462 -18.09 15.75 -0.21
N HIS A 463 -17.91 16.19 -1.46
CA HIS A 463 -18.04 15.39 -2.70
C HIS A 463 -16.83 15.58 -3.62
N GLY A 464 -15.67 15.93 -3.04
CA GLY A 464 -14.41 16.14 -3.78
C GLY A 464 -13.71 14.86 -4.25
N GLY A 465 -14.26 13.68 -3.92
CA GLY A 465 -13.73 12.37 -4.25
C GLY A 465 -14.68 11.26 -3.81
N VAL A 466 -14.22 10.01 -3.89
CA VAL A 466 -15.05 8.83 -3.63
C VAL A 466 -15.34 8.72 -2.13
N TRP A 467 -16.57 8.34 -1.78
CA TRP A 467 -16.94 8.06 -0.40
C TRP A 467 -16.54 6.63 -0.02
N GLU A 468 -16.00 6.46 1.17
CA GLU A 468 -15.43 5.22 1.69
C GLU A 468 -15.74 5.06 3.18
N CYS A 469 -15.55 3.85 3.70
CA CYS A 469 -15.57 3.52 5.14
C CYS A 469 -16.72 4.17 5.96
N PRO A 470 -17.99 3.95 5.59
CA PRO A 470 -19.10 4.46 6.38
C PRO A 470 -19.17 3.81 7.77
N ASP A 471 -19.55 4.57 8.79
CA ASP A 471 -19.89 4.00 10.10
C ASP A 471 -21.08 4.71 10.74
N LEU A 472 -22.20 3.99 10.95
CA LEU A 472 -23.42 4.51 11.56
C LEU A 472 -23.56 3.99 12.99
N PHE A 473 -23.58 4.89 13.97
CA PHE A 473 -23.69 4.52 15.39
C PHE A 473 -24.43 5.56 16.23
N PRO A 474 -25.04 5.14 17.36
CA PRO A 474 -25.69 6.07 18.28
C PRO A 474 -24.69 6.66 19.28
N LEU A 475 -24.93 7.91 19.66
CA LEU A 475 -24.35 8.61 20.80
C LEU A 475 -25.46 9.23 21.65
N THR A 476 -25.16 9.51 22.92
CA THR A 476 -26.11 10.19 23.83
C THR A 476 -25.71 11.65 24.00
N TYR A 477 -26.68 12.55 23.89
CA TYR A 477 -26.55 13.98 24.17
C TYR A 477 -27.76 14.47 24.96
N GLU A 478 -27.55 15.07 26.13
CA GLU A 478 -28.62 15.57 27.02
C GLU A 478 -29.73 14.51 27.29
N GLY A 479 -29.33 13.26 27.49
CA GLY A 479 -30.25 12.14 27.74
C GLY A 479 -31.03 11.63 26.52
N LYS A 480 -30.76 12.17 25.31
CA LYS A 480 -31.37 11.74 24.05
C LYS A 480 -30.37 10.99 23.19
N THR A 481 -30.84 9.98 22.46
CA THR A 481 -30.04 9.33 21.42
C THR A 481 -30.00 10.20 20.17
N LYS A 482 -28.79 10.41 19.65
CA LYS A 482 -28.51 10.96 18.34
C LYS A 482 -27.70 9.93 17.56
N TRP A 483 -27.92 9.85 16.26
CA TRP A 483 -27.15 8.99 15.38
C TRP A 483 -26.08 9.81 14.68
N VAL A 484 -24.90 9.22 14.55
CA VAL A 484 -23.76 9.79 13.84
C VAL A 484 -23.39 8.86 12.70
N LEU A 485 -23.26 9.41 11.50
CA LEU A 485 -22.74 8.72 10.32
C LEU A 485 -21.37 9.28 10.00
N PHE A 486 -20.33 8.46 10.10
CA PHE A 486 -19.02 8.75 9.53
C PHE A 486 -18.99 8.35 8.07
N VAL A 487 -18.27 9.14 7.26
CA VAL A 487 -17.95 8.84 5.87
C VAL A 487 -16.54 9.34 5.61
N SER A 488 -15.65 8.46 5.17
CA SER A 488 -14.33 8.82 4.68
C SER A 488 -14.40 9.25 3.21
N ILE A 489 -13.52 10.15 2.78
CA ILE A 489 -13.46 10.66 1.41
C ILE A 489 -12.02 10.80 0.88
N ASN A 490 -11.79 10.36 -0.35
CA ASN A 490 -10.50 10.48 -1.03
C ASN A 490 -10.62 10.74 -2.56
N PRO A 491 -9.93 11.76 -3.12
CA PRO A 491 -9.41 12.94 -2.42
C PRO A 491 -10.57 13.85 -1.95
N GLY A 492 -10.28 15.04 -1.43
CA GLY A 492 -11.30 16.03 -1.08
C GLY A 492 -11.45 16.30 0.42
N GLY A 493 -10.48 15.85 1.23
CA GLY A 493 -10.35 16.26 2.62
C GLY A 493 -10.09 17.78 2.79
N PRO A 494 -10.34 18.34 3.98
CA PRO A 494 -10.33 19.79 4.22
C PRO A 494 -8.95 20.44 4.00
N ASN A 495 -7.88 19.64 4.05
CA ASN A 495 -6.50 20.09 3.90
C ASN A 495 -5.74 19.30 2.82
N GLY A 496 -6.46 18.72 1.85
CA GLY A 496 -5.89 17.93 0.75
C GLY A 496 -5.79 16.43 1.03
N GLY A 497 -5.92 15.64 -0.03
CA GLY A 497 -5.96 14.18 0.02
C GLY A 497 -7.17 13.64 0.79
N SER A 498 -6.93 12.63 1.62
CA SER A 498 -7.97 11.85 2.28
C SER A 498 -8.36 12.36 3.69
N ALA A 499 -9.64 12.33 4.06
CA ALA A 499 -10.12 12.69 5.41
C ALA A 499 -11.46 12.02 5.78
N THR A 500 -11.92 12.18 7.03
CA THR A 500 -13.22 11.65 7.50
C THR A 500 -14.18 12.77 7.89
N GLN A 501 -15.31 12.85 7.17
CA GLN A 501 -16.44 13.72 7.50
C GLN A 501 -17.47 12.97 8.36
N TYR A 502 -18.35 13.72 9.01
CA TYR A 502 -19.46 13.16 9.77
C TYR A 502 -20.75 13.96 9.67
N PHE A 503 -21.85 13.26 9.91
CA PHE A 503 -23.20 13.79 9.95
C PHE A 503 -23.86 13.42 11.27
N ILE A 504 -24.62 14.35 11.88
CA ILE A 504 -25.38 14.10 13.10
C ILE A 504 -26.87 14.14 12.75
N GLY A 505 -27.66 13.22 13.27
CA GLY A 505 -29.08 13.13 12.95
C GLY A 505 -29.81 12.06 13.73
N ASN A 506 -30.79 11.45 13.06
CA ASN A 506 -31.61 10.36 13.59
C ASN A 506 -31.64 9.20 12.59
N PHE A 507 -31.80 7.98 13.10
CA PHE A 507 -31.98 6.79 12.29
C PHE A 507 -33.17 5.99 12.81
N ASP A 508 -34.10 5.64 11.94
CA ASP A 508 -35.35 4.93 12.28
C ASP A 508 -35.27 3.40 12.06
N GLY A 509 -34.09 2.89 11.69
CA GLY A 509 -33.88 1.50 11.29
C GLY A 509 -33.91 1.28 9.77
N LYS A 510 -34.19 2.33 8.98
CA LYS A 510 -34.19 2.34 7.51
C LYS A 510 -33.51 3.56 6.92
N THR A 511 -33.86 4.76 7.40
CA THR A 511 -33.46 6.06 6.84
C THR A 511 -32.68 6.87 7.87
N PHE A 512 -31.54 7.42 7.46
CA PHE A 512 -30.80 8.43 8.24
C PHE A 512 -31.28 9.83 7.85
N THR A 513 -31.76 10.60 8.83
CA THR A 513 -32.20 11.99 8.64
C THR A 513 -31.23 12.93 9.35
N PRO A 514 -30.43 13.74 8.62
CA PRO A 514 -29.46 14.63 9.22
C PRO A 514 -30.16 15.80 9.92
N ASP A 515 -29.58 16.28 11.01
CA ASP A 515 -29.91 17.57 11.61
C ASP A 515 -29.46 18.70 10.66
N THR A 516 -30.14 19.85 10.71
CA THR A 516 -29.75 21.04 9.93
C THR A 516 -28.46 21.65 10.49
N MET A 517 -27.36 21.49 9.77
CA MET A 517 -26.02 22.00 10.10
C MET A 517 -25.26 22.42 8.84
N ASN A 518 -24.16 23.17 9.01
CA ASN A 518 -23.27 23.55 7.91
C ASN A 518 -22.27 22.43 7.61
N TYR A 519 -22.72 21.42 6.86
CA TYR A 519 -21.86 20.33 6.38
C TYR A 519 -20.95 20.78 5.22
N PRO A 520 -19.79 20.12 5.00
CA PRO A 520 -19.23 19.01 5.77
C PRO A 520 -18.67 19.41 7.14
N LEU A 521 -18.84 18.53 8.13
CA LEU A 521 -18.12 18.58 9.40
C LEU A 521 -17.04 17.49 9.38
N TRP A 522 -15.84 17.81 9.87
CA TRP A 522 -14.68 16.91 9.81
C TRP A 522 -14.33 16.40 11.20
N LEU A 523 -14.08 15.10 11.32
CA LEU A 523 -13.73 14.46 12.59
C LEU A 523 -12.33 14.87 13.07
N ASP A 524 -11.43 15.05 12.11
CA ASP A 524 -10.03 15.43 12.32
C ASP A 524 -9.65 16.38 11.18
N TYR A 525 -9.02 17.51 11.53
CA TYR A 525 -8.58 18.51 10.57
C TYR A 525 -7.10 18.37 10.23
N GLY A 526 -6.38 17.44 10.85
CA GLY A 526 -5.07 17.02 10.42
C GLY A 526 -5.14 16.24 9.10
N ARG A 527 -3.99 16.05 8.46
CA ARG A 527 -3.95 15.34 7.17
C ARG A 527 -3.89 13.83 7.31
N ASP A 528 -3.59 13.30 8.50
CA ASP A 528 -3.26 11.89 8.69
C ASP A 528 -4.27 11.19 9.62
N ASN A 529 -5.56 11.29 9.33
CA ASN A 529 -6.60 10.48 9.96
C ASN A 529 -7.70 10.14 8.95
N TYR A 530 -7.67 8.90 8.46
CA TYR A 530 -8.56 8.40 7.41
C TYR A 530 -9.17 7.04 7.76
N ALA A 531 -10.22 6.63 7.03
CA ALA A 531 -10.85 5.31 7.11
C ALA A 531 -11.24 4.87 8.53
N GLY A 532 -11.49 5.83 9.43
CA GLY A 532 -11.66 5.52 10.84
C GLY A 532 -13.06 5.01 11.14
N VAL A 533 -13.12 3.87 11.84
CA VAL A 533 -14.38 3.22 12.22
C VAL A 533 -14.40 2.96 13.73
N THR A 534 -15.51 2.42 14.22
CA THR A 534 -15.75 2.18 15.64
C THR A 534 -15.86 0.69 15.98
N TRP A 535 -15.50 0.31 17.19
CA TRP A 535 -15.68 -1.07 17.66
C TRP A 535 -17.15 -1.44 17.79
N SER A 536 -17.51 -2.63 17.30
CA SER A 536 -18.78 -3.28 17.57
C SER A 536 -18.72 -4.10 18.87
N ASN A 537 -19.89 -4.44 19.41
CA ASN A 537 -20.05 -5.33 20.56
C ASN A 537 -19.32 -4.88 21.86
N ILE A 538 -19.07 -3.57 22.03
CA ILE A 538 -18.63 -3.03 23.32
C ILE A 538 -19.73 -3.30 24.37
N PRO A 539 -19.39 -3.88 25.54
CA PRO A 539 -20.38 -4.23 26.55
C PRO A 539 -20.94 -2.97 27.21
N ALA A 540 -22.18 -3.04 27.66
CA ALA A 540 -22.86 -1.92 28.34
C ALA A 540 -22.11 -1.44 29.61
N THR A 541 -21.32 -2.30 30.25
CA THR A 541 -20.47 -1.96 31.41
C THR A 541 -19.31 -1.05 31.06
N ASP A 542 -18.83 -1.07 29.82
CA ASP A 542 -17.88 -0.09 29.30
C ASP A 542 -18.65 1.12 28.74
N GLY A 543 -19.60 0.86 27.84
CA GLY A 543 -20.54 1.85 27.32
C GLY A 543 -19.93 2.95 26.43
N ARG A 544 -18.61 2.98 26.24
CA ARG A 544 -17.95 3.97 25.38
C ARG A 544 -18.19 3.66 23.91
N ARG A 545 -18.20 4.70 23.08
CA ARG A 545 -18.01 4.58 21.63
C ARG A 545 -16.53 4.77 21.32
N LEU A 546 -15.86 3.68 20.98
CA LEU A 546 -14.42 3.65 20.73
C LEU A 546 -14.13 3.70 19.23
N PHE A 547 -13.14 4.48 18.83
CA PHE A 547 -12.76 4.79 17.46
C PHE A 547 -11.26 4.62 17.25
N ILE A 548 -10.84 4.23 16.06
CA ILE A 548 -9.44 4.35 15.61
C ILE A 548 -9.42 4.64 14.10
N GLY A 549 -8.45 5.44 13.66
CA GLY A 549 -8.26 5.78 12.25
C GLY A 549 -6.93 5.28 11.70
N TRP A 550 -6.82 5.21 10.38
CA TRP A 550 -5.54 5.05 9.69
C TRP A 550 -4.78 6.38 9.73
N MET A 551 -3.58 6.38 10.32
CA MET A 551 -2.73 7.55 10.47
C MET A 551 -1.82 7.73 9.26
N SER A 552 -2.42 8.06 8.12
CA SER A 552 -1.73 8.41 6.87
C SER A 552 -2.66 9.16 5.91
N ASN A 553 -2.17 9.45 4.71
CA ASN A 553 -2.93 10.12 3.65
C ASN A 553 -2.59 9.54 2.27
N TRP A 554 -3.61 9.28 1.46
CA TRP A 554 -3.44 8.71 0.12
C TRP A 554 -2.55 9.53 -0.82
N ASP A 555 -2.42 10.85 -0.61
CA ASP A 555 -1.53 11.71 -1.41
C ASP A 555 -0.05 11.27 -1.40
N TYR A 556 0.38 10.60 -0.34
CA TYR A 556 1.80 10.25 -0.12
C TYR A 556 2.03 8.93 0.62
N ALA A 557 0.98 8.17 0.92
CA ALA A 557 1.08 7.00 1.76
C ALA A 557 2.06 5.95 1.20
N ASN A 558 2.21 5.82 -0.12
CA ASN A 558 3.17 4.90 -0.77
C ASN A 558 4.64 5.36 -0.74
N GLU A 559 4.93 6.54 -0.18
CA GLU A 559 6.24 7.18 -0.28
C GLU A 559 6.78 7.64 1.08
N THR A 560 6.04 7.42 2.17
CA THR A 560 6.54 7.75 3.51
C THR A 560 7.90 7.08 3.75
N PRO A 561 8.87 7.75 4.39
CA PRO A 561 10.27 7.32 4.46
C PRO A 561 10.50 6.20 5.49
N THR A 562 9.58 5.24 5.57
CA THR A 562 9.69 3.99 6.34
C THR A 562 10.05 2.84 5.39
N GLU A 563 10.83 1.88 5.87
CA GLU A 563 11.42 0.83 5.02
C GLU A 563 10.62 -0.48 5.09
N ASN A 564 10.66 -1.17 6.24
CA ASN A 564 10.11 -2.53 6.38
C ASN A 564 8.61 -2.56 6.66
N PHE A 565 8.04 -1.45 7.14
CA PHE A 565 6.62 -1.30 7.38
C PHE A 565 6.15 0.01 6.77
N ARG A 566 4.84 0.14 6.58
CA ARG A 566 4.24 1.42 6.23
C ARG A 566 2.92 1.62 6.94
N SER A 567 2.71 2.89 7.32
CA SER A 567 1.57 3.38 8.10
C SER A 567 1.52 2.97 9.56
N ALA A 568 0.65 3.67 10.29
CA ALA A 568 0.24 3.36 11.65
C ALA A 568 -1.28 3.60 11.79
N MET A 569 -1.86 3.14 12.88
CA MET A 569 -3.17 3.62 13.34
C MET A 569 -2.99 4.88 14.18
N THR A 570 -4.02 5.72 14.30
CA THR A 570 -4.07 6.75 15.35
C THR A 570 -4.11 6.08 16.72
N VAL A 571 -3.99 6.84 17.81
CA VAL A 571 -4.41 6.30 19.12
C VAL A 571 -5.90 5.98 19.10
N ALA A 572 -6.32 5.00 19.90
CA ALA A 572 -7.74 4.76 20.12
C ALA A 572 -8.38 5.96 20.82
N ARG A 573 -9.60 6.33 20.39
CA ARG A 573 -10.32 7.52 20.86
C ARG A 573 -11.70 7.16 21.39
N VAL A 574 -12.16 7.90 22.40
CA VAL A 574 -13.55 7.91 22.86
C VAL A 574 -14.29 9.02 22.13
N LEU A 575 -15.45 8.71 21.57
CA LEU A 575 -16.32 9.68 20.89
C LEU A 575 -17.48 10.11 21.79
N ARG A 576 -17.77 11.41 21.81
CA ARG A 576 -18.92 12.00 22.51
C ARG A 576 -19.49 13.18 21.74
N LEU A 577 -20.76 13.48 21.96
CA LEU A 577 -21.39 14.70 21.42
C LEU A 577 -21.25 15.83 22.43
N VAL A 578 -20.83 17.00 21.95
CA VAL A 578 -20.64 18.21 22.77
C VAL A 578 -21.07 19.44 22.01
N HIS A 579 -21.58 20.45 22.72
CA HIS A 579 -21.82 21.76 22.13
C HIS A 579 -20.57 22.63 22.30
N ASN A 580 -19.93 23.03 21.21
CA ASN A 580 -18.67 23.81 21.26
C ASN A 580 -18.88 25.30 21.58
N GLY A 581 -20.14 25.75 21.61
CA GLY A 581 -20.56 27.14 21.81
C GLY A 581 -21.28 27.72 20.60
N GLU A 582 -21.08 27.15 19.41
CA GLU A 582 -21.77 27.54 18.17
C GLU A 582 -22.70 26.42 17.65
N HIS A 583 -22.26 25.16 17.70
CA HIS A 583 -23.05 24.00 17.26
C HIS A 583 -22.59 22.71 17.95
N LEU A 584 -23.34 21.63 17.72
CA LEU A 584 -23.00 20.29 18.19
C LEU A 584 -21.87 19.69 17.35
N VAL A 585 -20.87 19.12 17.99
CA VAL A 585 -19.73 18.45 17.33
C VAL A 585 -19.48 17.08 17.94
N VAL A 586 -18.84 16.20 17.17
CA VAL A 586 -18.28 14.95 17.68
C VAL A 586 -16.92 15.24 18.27
N ALA A 587 -16.83 15.28 19.60
CA ALA A 587 -15.56 15.37 20.28
C ALA A 587 -14.87 14.00 20.32
N SER A 588 -13.58 13.99 20.05
CA SER A 588 -12.75 12.77 19.91
C SER A 588 -11.52 12.89 20.80
N GLU A 589 -11.42 12.07 21.85
CA GLU A 589 -10.37 12.14 22.87
C GLU A 589 -9.60 10.84 23.00
N PRO A 590 -8.28 10.84 23.25
CA PRO A 590 -7.55 9.59 23.50
C PRO A 590 -8.14 8.82 24.67
N VAL A 591 -8.22 7.51 24.54
CA VAL A 591 -8.68 6.62 25.60
C VAL A 591 -7.82 6.79 26.87
N LYS A 592 -8.45 6.65 28.05
CA LYS A 592 -7.76 6.80 29.35
C LYS A 592 -6.66 5.75 29.55
N GLU A 593 -6.77 4.60 28.88
CA GLU A 593 -5.79 3.52 28.93
C GLU A 593 -4.40 3.98 28.46
N LEU A 594 -4.33 5.00 27.59
CA LEU A 594 -3.07 5.61 27.17
C LEU A 594 -2.28 6.21 28.35
N GLU A 595 -2.96 6.64 29.42
CA GLU A 595 -2.30 7.19 30.61
C GLU A 595 -1.43 6.15 31.32
N SER A 596 -1.67 4.85 31.10
CA SER A 596 -0.82 3.76 31.63
C SER A 596 0.60 3.76 31.04
N LEU A 597 0.80 4.41 29.89
CA LEU A 597 2.12 4.58 29.28
C LEU A 597 2.92 5.73 29.91
N ARG A 598 2.27 6.62 30.66
CA ARG A 598 2.95 7.72 31.33
C ARG A 598 4.02 7.17 32.26
N ARG A 599 5.20 7.76 32.20
CA ARG A 599 6.29 7.58 33.16
C ARG A 599 6.45 8.88 33.96
N GLU A 600 7.66 9.14 34.44
CA GLU A 600 7.95 10.34 35.22
C GLU A 600 7.47 11.61 34.50
N ALA A 601 6.73 12.43 35.24
CA ALA A 601 6.21 13.70 34.77
C ALA A 601 7.27 14.79 34.96
N VAL A 602 7.61 15.49 33.89
CA VAL A 602 8.44 16.70 33.96
C VAL A 602 7.51 17.90 33.99
N LEU A 603 7.37 18.50 35.17
CA LEU A 603 6.64 19.74 35.35
C LEU A 603 7.54 20.91 34.93
N LEU A 604 7.21 21.55 33.81
CA LEU A 604 7.93 22.74 33.32
C LEU A 604 7.48 24.03 34.04
N GLY A 605 6.36 23.95 34.76
CA GLY A 605 5.82 25.01 35.61
C GLY A 605 4.93 26.00 34.86
N ASP A 606 4.28 26.86 35.64
CA ASP A 606 3.44 27.94 35.13
C ASP A 606 4.32 29.10 34.66
N LYS A 607 3.95 29.71 33.53
CA LYS A 607 4.65 30.88 32.99
C LYS A 607 3.67 31.90 32.46
N THR A 608 3.89 33.16 32.83
CA THR A 608 3.17 34.29 32.27
C THR A 608 4.15 35.17 31.50
N ARG A 609 3.83 35.44 30.24
CA ARG A 609 4.57 36.40 29.41
C ARG A 609 3.77 37.68 29.32
N THR A 610 4.33 38.79 29.80
CA THR A 610 3.74 40.14 29.74
C THR A 610 4.45 41.07 28.74
N ASN A 611 5.65 40.72 28.25
CA ASN A 611 6.40 41.51 27.27
C ASN A 611 6.33 40.87 25.87
N THR A 612 6.15 41.68 24.83
CA THR A 612 5.92 41.22 23.45
C THR A 612 7.21 40.88 22.69
N SER A 613 8.40 41.18 23.23
CA SER A 613 9.69 40.88 22.57
C SER A 613 10.20 39.44 22.73
N ASP A 614 9.82 38.71 23.79
CA ASP A 614 10.51 37.47 24.18
C ASP A 614 9.61 36.23 24.14
N ALA A 615 10.05 35.13 23.53
CA ALA A 615 9.32 33.86 23.53
C ALA A 615 9.37 33.15 24.90
N ILE A 616 8.28 32.48 25.31
CA ILE A 616 8.40 31.51 26.41
C ILE A 616 9.03 30.25 25.84
N THR A 617 10.24 29.91 26.29
CA THR A 617 11.00 28.76 25.78
C THR A 617 11.29 27.77 26.90
N PHE A 618 11.13 26.49 26.59
CA PHE A 618 11.57 25.36 27.39
C PHE A 618 12.51 24.52 26.54
N GLU A 619 13.82 24.73 26.71
CA GLU A 619 14.85 23.97 26.02
C GLU A 619 15.14 22.68 26.77
N ASN A 620 15.48 21.62 26.02
CA ASN A 620 15.77 20.30 26.57
C ASN A 620 14.72 19.83 27.58
N PHE A 621 13.44 20.06 27.27
CA PHE A 621 12.35 19.90 28.23
C PHE A 621 12.14 18.44 28.67
N LEU A 622 12.72 17.48 27.96
CA LEU A 622 12.62 16.06 28.28
C LEU A 622 14.01 15.39 28.29
N PRO A 623 14.49 14.91 29.44
CA PRO A 623 15.72 14.10 29.52
C PRO A 623 15.56 12.76 28.78
N ASN A 624 16.59 12.33 28.05
CA ASN A 624 16.60 11.05 27.32
C ASN A 624 15.36 10.87 26.43
N ASN A 625 15.02 11.92 25.69
CA ASN A 625 13.92 11.96 24.75
C ASN A 625 14.15 10.96 23.61
N GLN A 626 13.20 10.03 23.44
CA GLN A 626 13.22 9.00 22.39
C GLN A 626 12.19 9.28 21.29
N GLY A 627 11.63 10.49 21.26
CA GLY A 627 10.60 10.92 20.30
C GLY A 627 9.19 10.53 20.71
N ALA A 628 8.97 9.99 21.91
CA ALA A 628 7.66 9.55 22.40
C ALA A 628 7.32 10.21 23.75
N TYR A 629 6.34 11.11 23.75
CA TYR A 629 5.89 11.82 24.94
C TYR A 629 4.49 12.43 24.76
N GLU A 630 3.85 12.73 25.88
CA GLU A 630 2.60 13.49 25.95
C GLU A 630 2.90 14.86 26.57
N LEU A 631 2.44 15.93 25.93
CA LEU A 631 2.48 17.29 26.42
C LEU A 631 1.06 17.76 26.77
N THR A 632 0.89 18.29 27.97
CA THR A 632 -0.37 18.88 28.43
C THR A 632 -0.15 20.28 28.97
N PHE A 633 -1.08 21.20 28.70
CA PHE A 633 -1.10 22.54 29.28
C PHE A 633 -2.45 23.21 29.08
N THR A 634 -2.72 24.25 29.86
CA THR A 634 -3.80 25.21 29.60
C THR A 634 -3.19 26.56 29.25
N VAL A 635 -3.67 27.16 28.17
CA VAL A 635 -3.22 28.48 27.71
C VAL A 635 -4.37 29.48 27.75
N THR A 636 -4.11 30.63 28.36
CA THR A 636 -5.04 31.76 28.46
C THR A 636 -4.43 32.97 27.75
N PRO A 637 -4.87 33.28 26.51
CA PRO A 637 -4.51 34.52 25.84
C PRO A 637 -5.30 35.69 26.46
N ASN A 638 -4.60 36.77 26.83
CA ASN A 638 -5.19 38.01 27.35
C ASN A 638 -4.77 39.19 26.48
N GLU A 639 -5.72 40.01 26.06
CA GLU A 639 -5.48 41.17 25.17
C GLU A 639 -4.77 40.79 23.85
N THR A 640 -4.93 39.55 23.41
CA THR A 640 -4.38 39.03 22.17
C THR A 640 -5.34 38.10 21.48
N ASP A 641 -5.42 38.23 20.17
CA ASP A 641 -6.25 37.40 19.31
C ASP A 641 -5.44 36.25 18.71
N THR A 642 -4.11 36.26 18.84
CA THR A 642 -3.24 35.23 18.24
C THR A 642 -2.14 34.77 19.18
N PHE A 643 -1.90 33.46 19.20
CA PHE A 643 -0.71 32.87 19.83
C PHE A 643 -0.30 31.62 19.08
N SER A 644 0.93 31.17 19.26
CA SER A 644 1.43 29.92 18.70
C SER A 644 2.28 29.17 19.69
N PHE A 645 2.39 27.86 19.50
CA PHE A 645 3.43 27.05 20.09
C PHE A 645 4.10 26.19 19.02
N ALA A 646 5.36 25.83 19.22
CA ALA A 646 6.12 25.00 18.30
C ALA A 646 6.96 23.98 19.05
N LEU A 647 7.08 22.80 18.44
CA LEU A 647 8.11 21.82 18.76
C LEU A 647 9.29 22.06 17.82
N GLU A 648 10.51 22.08 18.37
CA GLU A 648 11.75 22.38 17.67
C GLU A 648 12.85 21.39 18.07
N ASN A 649 13.82 21.16 17.19
CA ASN A 649 15.05 20.43 17.51
C ASN A 649 16.32 21.23 17.13
N ALA A 650 17.48 20.67 17.46
CA ALA A 650 18.77 21.34 17.27
C ALA A 650 19.16 21.53 15.80
N LYS A 651 18.49 20.84 14.86
CA LYS A 651 18.67 21.00 13.40
C LYS A 651 17.77 22.09 12.81
N GLY A 652 16.94 22.73 13.63
CA GLY A 652 15.99 23.74 13.17
C GLY A 652 14.75 23.16 12.49
N GLU A 653 14.52 21.85 12.62
CA GLU A 653 13.27 21.23 12.20
C GLU A 653 12.19 21.57 13.21
N THR A 654 10.96 21.82 12.72
CA THR A 654 9.87 22.30 13.55
C THR A 654 8.50 21.88 13.02
N ILE A 655 7.58 21.72 13.96
CA ILE A 655 6.14 21.73 13.71
C ILE A 655 5.50 22.81 14.58
N LYS A 656 4.77 23.73 13.94
CA LYS A 656 4.22 24.94 14.59
C LYS A 656 2.70 24.94 14.53
N TYR A 657 2.09 25.26 15.66
CA TYR A 657 0.65 25.37 15.88
C TYR A 657 0.29 26.84 16.13
N LEU A 658 -0.55 27.42 15.29
CA LEU A 658 -1.00 28.81 15.35
C LEU A 658 -2.48 28.86 15.68
N PHE A 659 -2.82 29.45 16.81
CA PHE A 659 -4.19 29.78 17.21
C PHE A 659 -4.45 31.23 16.79
N ASP A 660 -5.34 31.40 15.83
CA ASP A 660 -5.75 32.70 15.29
C ASP A 660 -7.23 32.94 15.57
N GLY A 661 -7.51 33.60 16.68
CA GLY A 661 -8.85 33.99 17.11
C GLY A 661 -9.47 35.09 16.25
N ALA A 662 -8.68 35.88 15.51
CA ALA A 662 -9.22 36.88 14.59
C ALA A 662 -9.86 36.21 13.37
N ASN A 663 -9.18 35.20 12.83
CA ASN A 663 -9.69 34.39 11.71
C ASN A 663 -10.49 33.15 12.14
N LYS A 664 -10.61 32.90 13.45
CA LYS A 664 -11.24 31.70 14.03
C LYS A 664 -10.64 30.39 13.51
N THR A 665 -9.32 30.31 13.43
CA THR A 665 -8.61 29.12 12.93
C THR A 665 -7.53 28.62 13.88
N LEU A 666 -7.34 27.32 13.89
CA LEU A 666 -6.13 26.65 14.35
C LEU A 666 -5.38 26.16 13.10
N SER A 667 -4.11 26.53 12.95
CA SER A 667 -3.29 26.15 11.80
C SER A 667 -2.02 25.39 12.22
N VAL A 668 -1.63 24.39 11.45
CA VAL A 668 -0.37 23.63 11.62
C VAL A 668 0.51 23.83 10.41
N ASP A 669 1.72 24.33 10.67
CA ASP A 669 2.82 24.38 9.71
C ASP A 669 3.77 23.22 9.99
N ARG A 670 3.80 22.28 9.05
CA ARG A 670 4.71 21.12 9.06
C ARG A 670 5.79 21.18 7.97
N SER A 671 5.96 22.33 7.31
CA SER A 671 6.90 22.52 6.18
C SER A 671 8.36 22.20 6.52
N LYS A 672 8.74 22.26 7.79
CA LYS A 672 10.07 21.95 8.32
C LYS A 672 10.07 20.79 9.31
N SER A 673 9.04 19.96 9.31
CA SER A 673 8.89 18.87 10.29
C SER A 673 9.61 17.58 9.89
N SER A 674 10.00 17.45 8.61
CA SER A 674 10.27 16.16 7.99
C SER A 674 11.36 16.23 6.92
N VAL A 675 12.04 15.10 6.70
CA VAL A 675 12.82 14.88 5.47
C VAL A 675 11.92 15.00 4.23
N ALA A 676 12.47 15.45 3.10
CA ALA A 676 11.73 15.52 1.85
C ALA A 676 11.57 14.11 1.24
N PHE A 677 10.34 13.72 0.91
CA PHE A 677 10.04 12.45 0.25
C PHE A 677 8.89 12.58 -0.78
N ASN A 678 7.92 13.45 -0.54
CA ASN A 678 6.80 13.71 -1.45
C ASN A 678 6.42 15.21 -1.42
N ALA A 679 6.14 15.80 -2.58
CA ALA A 679 5.86 17.23 -2.71
C ALA A 679 4.56 17.65 -2.01
N ASN A 680 3.53 16.81 -2.04
CA ASN A 680 2.22 17.09 -1.44
C ASN A 680 2.26 16.99 0.09
N PHE A 681 3.31 16.44 0.70
CA PHE A 681 3.34 16.19 2.15
C PHE A 681 3.26 17.50 2.95
N ALA A 682 4.10 18.49 2.65
CA ALA A 682 4.23 19.69 3.47
C ALA A 682 3.88 21.01 2.75
N GLU A 683 3.26 20.91 1.56
CA GLU A 683 2.95 22.05 0.70
C GLU A 683 1.96 23.04 1.34
N THR A 684 0.93 22.52 2.02
CA THR A 684 -0.21 23.32 2.50
C THR A 684 -0.19 23.49 4.01
N LEU A 685 -0.46 24.72 4.47
CA LEU A 685 -0.75 25.01 5.88
C LEU A 685 -2.08 24.35 6.27
N ILE A 686 -2.05 23.49 7.28
CA ILE A 686 -3.18 22.63 7.66
C ILE A 686 -4.10 23.39 8.61
N LYS A 687 -5.36 23.65 8.24
CA LYS A 687 -6.28 24.51 8.99
C LYS A 687 -7.47 23.76 9.57
N ALA A 688 -7.88 24.17 10.76
CA ALA A 688 -9.10 23.75 11.44
C ALA A 688 -9.90 24.99 11.84
N PRO A 689 -11.25 24.99 11.72
CA PRO A 689 -12.10 26.01 12.33
C PRO A 689 -12.01 25.88 13.85
N MET A 690 -12.08 27.02 14.53
CA MET A 690 -11.95 27.08 15.98
C MET A 690 -12.92 28.10 16.58
N VAL A 691 -13.68 27.69 17.60
CA VAL A 691 -14.48 28.61 18.40
C VAL A 691 -13.57 29.35 19.39
N VAL A 692 -13.64 30.68 19.41
CA VAL A 692 -12.81 31.50 20.30
C VAL A 692 -13.27 31.33 21.75
N LYS A 693 -12.36 30.91 22.63
CA LYS A 693 -12.60 30.75 24.07
C LYS A 693 -11.61 31.56 24.90
N LYS A 694 -11.96 31.79 26.17
CA LYS A 694 -11.09 32.50 27.14
C LYS A 694 -9.79 31.75 27.42
N SER A 695 -9.82 30.42 27.35
CA SER A 695 -8.67 29.56 27.56
C SER A 695 -8.83 28.30 26.71
N TYR A 696 -7.70 27.68 26.38
CA TYR A 696 -7.65 26.42 25.63
C TYR A 696 -6.87 25.38 26.44
N THR A 697 -7.46 24.21 26.61
CA THR A 697 -6.75 23.05 27.16
C THR A 697 -6.19 22.24 26.01
N VAL A 698 -4.89 21.97 26.06
CA VAL A 698 -4.16 21.25 25.02
C VAL A 698 -3.63 19.94 25.58
N ARG A 699 -3.89 18.86 24.86
CA ARG A 699 -3.22 17.57 24.99
C ARG A 699 -2.59 17.25 23.64
N LEU A 700 -1.27 17.13 23.59
CA LEU A 700 -0.51 16.82 22.39
C LEU A 700 0.24 15.50 22.61
N LEU A 701 -0.06 14.51 21.78
CA LEU A 701 0.69 13.26 21.75
C LEU A 701 1.75 13.37 20.67
N VAL A 702 3.00 13.06 21.01
CA VAL A 702 4.13 13.04 20.06
C VAL A 702 4.73 11.65 20.09
N ASP A 703 4.86 11.06 18.90
CA ASP A 703 5.58 9.81 18.68
C ASP A 703 6.65 10.02 17.61
N LYS A 704 7.50 9.01 17.36
CA LYS A 704 8.68 9.13 16.48
C LYS A 704 8.38 9.69 15.09
N SER A 705 7.16 9.52 14.61
CA SER A 705 6.74 9.99 13.30
C SER A 705 5.34 10.62 13.27
N SER A 706 4.82 11.10 14.39
CA SER A 706 3.49 11.70 14.43
C SER A 706 3.29 12.70 15.56
N THR A 707 2.32 13.58 15.35
CA THR A 707 1.75 14.46 16.37
C THR A 707 0.23 14.41 16.29
N GLU A 708 -0.43 14.13 17.41
CA GLU A 708 -1.89 14.21 17.56
C GLU A 708 -2.26 15.31 18.56
N LEU A 709 -2.82 16.41 18.08
CA LEU A 709 -3.26 17.54 18.90
C LEU A 709 -4.75 17.44 19.21
N PHE A 710 -5.09 17.52 20.50
CA PHE A 710 -6.45 17.57 21.01
C PHE A 710 -6.67 18.86 21.79
N VAL A 711 -7.62 19.67 21.33
CA VAL A 711 -7.98 20.96 21.96
C VAL A 711 -9.33 20.82 22.65
N ASN A 712 -9.41 21.35 23.89
CA ASN A 712 -10.63 21.39 24.70
C ASN A 712 -11.32 20.03 24.79
N ASN A 713 -10.56 19.00 25.18
CA ASN A 713 -11.11 17.64 25.31
C ASN A 713 -11.68 17.15 23.96
N GLY A 714 -10.91 17.32 22.88
CA GLY A 714 -11.22 16.72 21.59
C GLY A 714 -12.31 17.45 20.78
N GLU A 715 -12.71 18.67 21.16
CA GLU A 715 -13.60 19.52 20.34
C GLU A 715 -12.99 19.84 18.97
N VAL A 716 -11.66 20.00 18.92
CA VAL A 716 -10.89 20.15 17.68
C VAL A 716 -9.68 19.22 17.77
N VAL A 717 -9.47 18.44 16.71
CA VAL A 717 -8.37 17.47 16.61
C VAL A 717 -7.58 17.68 15.33
N GLN A 718 -6.26 17.56 15.42
CA GLN A 718 -5.36 17.51 14.27
C GLN A 718 -4.32 16.40 14.42
N THR A 719 -4.41 15.40 13.55
CA THR A 719 -3.41 14.32 13.42
C THR A 719 -2.51 14.55 12.22
N ASN A 720 -1.20 14.63 12.47
CA ASN A 720 -0.21 14.88 11.42
C ASN A 720 0.98 13.95 11.59
N ALA A 721 1.34 13.26 10.52
CA ALA A 721 2.63 12.59 10.41
C ALA A 721 3.75 13.64 10.34
N VAL A 722 4.91 13.27 10.88
CA VAL A 722 6.18 14.01 10.83
C VAL A 722 7.33 13.02 10.67
N PHE A 723 8.47 13.42 10.10
CA PHE A 723 9.63 12.54 9.91
C PHE A 723 10.93 13.30 10.20
N PRO A 724 11.10 13.85 11.42
CA PRO A 724 12.24 14.69 11.74
C PRO A 724 13.53 13.87 11.80
N THR A 725 14.66 14.47 11.43
CA THR A 725 15.96 13.81 11.53
C THR A 725 16.45 13.67 12.98
N GLU A 726 15.99 14.54 13.88
CA GLU A 726 16.22 14.47 15.33
C GLU A 726 14.92 14.68 16.12
N VAL A 727 14.84 14.12 17.33
CA VAL A 727 13.66 14.29 18.20
C VAL A 727 13.45 15.76 18.56
N TYR A 728 12.20 16.22 18.60
CA TYR A 728 11.89 17.56 19.10
C TYR A 728 12.15 17.66 20.60
N ASN A 729 12.96 18.62 21.02
CA ASN A 729 13.37 18.76 22.43
C ASN A 729 13.27 20.19 22.96
N THR A 730 12.73 21.11 22.16
CA THR A 730 12.44 22.48 22.54
C THR A 730 10.97 22.78 22.31
N LEU A 731 10.32 23.37 23.32
CA LEU A 731 8.94 23.85 23.26
C LEU A 731 8.96 25.37 23.36
N ARG A 732 8.40 26.05 22.36
CA ARG A 732 8.41 27.51 22.26
C ARG A 732 7.01 28.07 22.09
N PHE A 733 6.63 29.05 22.91
CA PHE A 733 5.36 29.79 22.78
C PHE A 733 5.59 31.24 22.37
N ASN A 734 4.77 31.72 21.45
CA ASN A 734 4.83 33.08 20.92
C ASN A 734 3.45 33.73 20.87
N THR A 735 3.41 35.04 21.15
CA THR A 735 2.30 35.93 20.79
C THR A 735 2.90 37.28 20.35
N SER A 736 2.20 38.02 19.48
CA SER A 736 2.69 39.31 18.95
C SER A 736 2.30 40.51 19.81
N LYS A 737 1.23 40.38 20.62
CA LYS A 737 0.71 41.42 21.51
C LYS A 737 0.09 40.78 22.76
N GLY A 738 -0.22 41.60 23.77
CA GLY A 738 -0.91 41.14 24.97
C GLY A 738 -0.07 40.18 25.83
N THR A 739 -0.76 39.42 26.68
CA THR A 739 -0.17 38.50 27.66
C THR A 739 -0.59 37.06 27.36
N LEU A 740 0.36 36.11 27.47
CA LEU A 740 0.08 34.68 27.37
C LEU A 740 0.35 34.03 28.74
N THR A 741 -0.68 33.43 29.34
CA THR A 741 -0.55 32.67 30.59
C THR A 741 -0.62 31.18 30.30
N LEU A 742 0.43 30.44 30.66
CA LEU A 742 0.51 28.99 30.57
C LEU A 742 0.40 28.40 31.97
N ASN A 743 -0.52 27.47 32.14
CA ASN A 743 -0.72 26.74 33.39
C ASN A 743 -0.51 25.25 33.16
N ASN A 744 0.06 24.57 34.15
CA ASN A 744 0.25 23.12 34.21
C ASN A 744 1.00 22.54 33.00
N VAL A 745 2.04 23.24 32.50
CA VAL A 745 2.85 22.72 31.40
C VAL A 745 3.59 21.47 31.86
N THR A 746 3.10 20.32 31.45
CA THR A 746 3.56 19.02 31.92
C THR A 746 3.86 18.11 30.75
N VAL A 747 5.04 17.50 30.79
CA VAL A 747 5.49 16.51 29.81
C VAL A 747 5.58 15.15 30.48
N TYR A 748 4.90 14.15 29.92
CA TYR A 748 5.01 12.76 30.34
C TYR A 748 5.79 11.99 29.29
N LYS A 749 6.89 11.37 29.70
CA LYS A 749 7.52 10.36 28.85
C LYS A 749 6.56 9.19 28.67
N LEU A 750 6.36 8.72 27.43
CA LEU A 750 5.55 7.55 27.14
C LEU A 750 6.47 6.33 26.87
N LYS A 751 6.06 5.16 27.35
CA LYS A 751 6.75 3.89 27.08
C LYS A 751 5.79 2.72 26.98
#